data_AF-A0AB34FLD0-F1
#
_entry.id   AF-A0AB34FLD0-F1
#
_cell.length_a   1.000
_cell.length_b   1.000
_cell.length_c   1.000
_cell.angle_alpha   90.00
_cell.angle_beta   90.00
_cell.angle_gamma   90.00
#
_symmetry.space_group_name_H-M   'P 1'
#
loop_
_entity.id
_entity.type
_entity.pdbx_description
1 polymer ?
#
loop_
_entity_poly.entity_id
_entity_poly.type
_entity_poly.pdbx_seq_one_letter_code
_entity_poly.pdbx_strand_id
1 'polypeptide(L)'
;MASPSSTSSTIPAAMENFVVGLIGMGDMGKMYAERLSAAGWSYDSLKEKYAGKENIEICRNGHYVSRASDYVIYSVEAAVIDRVIAQYGPSTKMGAIVGGQTSCKSPEIAAFEAYLPQDPLVLIQHRAPDAALHKVEAVLGCLRSKFVYLTALEHDRITADTQAVTHAAFLSMGKAWHANTQFPWELSRQKWHVYAGLAILNPEARKQVAQYAKSVTELYKLMLEGDLASLRARMQRARERVFGASTTWGTRPLIEPSILSSFSLGTPTDAPPRANNHLSLLAMVDCWSELGIVPYDHMLCSTPLFRLRLGVTEHLFRNAALLDEAVRTAVEDKTYRSDDLEFTFAARGWAECVTLGHFETWEKRFVSTQEFFEPRFAEAKVVGDQMMKKVLEGMREEETGRSGFVADVDDTRPEPAAPQQINPKPAHPTTTTTTTTTTPRHPHSIMSVKFERDTIKQTAQNVMSSAVPENGRIPGTSGKHPVAERVGTALTGGIQNAGTKGYLAAYIKQLESNPLRTKMLTAGSLAGAQELLASWLAKDRNKHGHYFTSRVPKMAAYGALVSAPIGHVLIWALQKVFKGRTSLKAKILQILASNLIIAPIQNSIYLVAMALIAGARTYHQVRATVKVGFWRVMKVSWLTSPICLAFAQKFLPDQLWVPFFNIVGFIIGTYINTTTKKKRLAALRRKHFGDGRPSNMGGRPEDYPPPPMGSNPPY
;
A
#
# COMPACT_ATOMS: atom_id res chain seq x y z
N MET A 1 -5.20 46.85 -5.46
CA MET A 1 -6.67 46.68 -5.68
C MET A 1 -6.82 46.21 -7.12
N ALA A 2 -7.35 45.04 -7.48
CA ALA A 2 -8.22 44.09 -6.81
C ALA A 2 -7.60 42.68 -6.76
N SER A 3 -7.90 41.93 -5.70
CA SER A 3 -7.62 40.50 -5.59
C SER A 3 -8.40 39.74 -6.66
N PRO A 4 -7.85 38.68 -7.29
CA PRO A 4 -8.63 37.83 -8.17
C PRO A 4 -9.76 37.21 -7.36
N SER A 5 -11.00 37.49 -7.76
CA SER A 5 -12.19 36.90 -7.16
C SER A 5 -12.10 35.38 -7.30
N SER A 6 -12.21 34.69 -6.17
CA SER A 6 -12.48 33.27 -6.17
C SER A 6 -13.85 33.06 -6.81
N THR A 7 -13.90 32.58 -8.04
CA THR A 7 -15.11 31.99 -8.59
C THR A 7 -15.47 30.77 -7.74
N SER A 8 -16.29 30.98 -6.70
CA SER A 8 -17.04 29.91 -6.07
C SER A 8 -17.86 29.27 -7.18
N SER A 9 -17.62 28.00 -7.50
CA SER A 9 -18.52 27.26 -8.40
C SER A 9 -19.88 27.22 -7.71
N THR A 10 -20.76 28.11 -8.11
CA THR A 10 -22.14 28.13 -7.64
C THR A 10 -22.82 26.92 -8.28
N ILE A 11 -23.33 26.02 -7.44
CA ILE A 11 -24.13 24.88 -7.91
C ILE A 11 -25.28 25.46 -8.77
N PRO A 12 -25.50 24.96 -10.00
CA PRO A 12 -26.61 25.44 -10.82
C PRO A 12 -27.94 25.33 -10.05
N ALA A 13 -28.81 26.33 -10.14
CA ALA A 13 -30.06 26.36 -9.36
C ALA A 13 -30.94 25.09 -9.58
N ALA A 14 -30.90 24.52 -10.79
CA ALA A 14 -31.59 23.28 -11.12
C ALA A 14 -31.01 22.01 -10.44
N MET A 15 -29.88 22.13 -9.73
CA MET A 15 -29.14 21.05 -9.09
C MET A 15 -28.90 21.29 -7.60
N GLU A 16 -29.62 22.22 -6.98
CA GLU A 16 -29.43 22.59 -5.56
C GLU A 16 -29.60 21.40 -4.59
N ASN A 17 -30.47 20.44 -4.94
CA ASN A 17 -30.70 19.21 -4.17
C ASN A 17 -30.04 17.96 -4.78
N PHE A 18 -29.12 18.12 -5.73
CA PHE A 18 -28.52 17.00 -6.46
C PHE A 18 -27.46 16.28 -5.61
N VAL A 19 -27.72 15.00 -5.29
CA VAL A 19 -26.86 14.19 -4.42
C VAL A 19 -25.90 13.35 -5.24
N VAL A 20 -24.61 13.42 -4.92
CA VAL A 20 -23.59 12.59 -5.57
C VAL A 20 -23.09 11.51 -4.60
N GLY A 21 -23.04 10.27 -5.04
CA GLY A 21 -22.61 9.10 -4.25
C GLY A 21 -21.31 8.50 -4.76
N LEU A 22 -20.45 8.02 -3.86
CA LEU A 22 -19.16 7.41 -4.19
C LEU A 22 -19.08 6.07 -3.50
N ILE A 23 -18.97 5.03 -4.31
CA ILE A 23 -18.75 3.68 -3.84
C ILE A 23 -17.30 3.34 -4.11
N GLY A 24 -16.50 3.31 -3.05
CA GLY A 24 -15.07 3.02 -3.09
C GLY A 24 -14.23 4.21 -2.62
N MET A 25 -13.60 4.07 -1.46
CA MET A 25 -12.81 5.12 -0.79
C MET A 25 -11.32 4.83 -0.79
N GLY A 26 -10.82 4.38 -1.94
CA GLY A 26 -9.39 4.39 -2.25
C GLY A 26 -8.84 5.81 -2.40
N ASP A 27 -7.62 5.95 -2.89
CA ASP A 27 -6.98 7.27 -3.05
C ASP A 27 -7.76 8.18 -4.01
N MET A 28 -8.25 7.63 -5.13
CA MET A 28 -9.04 8.37 -6.12
C MET A 28 -10.40 8.80 -5.55
N GLY A 29 -11.10 7.88 -4.88
CA GLY A 29 -12.37 8.20 -4.24
C GLY A 29 -12.25 9.28 -3.18
N LYS A 30 -11.22 9.22 -2.32
CA LYS A 30 -10.95 10.28 -1.33
C LYS A 30 -10.67 11.63 -1.99
N MET A 31 -9.90 11.64 -3.08
CA MET A 31 -9.58 12.87 -3.81
C MET A 31 -10.83 13.51 -4.44
N TYR A 32 -11.72 12.70 -5.03
CA TYR A 32 -12.99 13.18 -5.58
C TYR A 32 -13.91 13.71 -4.48
N ALA A 33 -14.08 12.96 -3.39
CA ALA A 33 -14.90 13.39 -2.25
C ALA A 33 -14.42 14.74 -1.67
N GLU A 34 -13.11 14.95 -1.54
CA GLU A 34 -12.55 16.19 -1.02
C GLU A 34 -12.78 17.39 -1.95
N ARG A 35 -12.61 17.21 -3.27
CA ARG A 35 -12.78 18.27 -4.28
C ARG A 35 -14.25 18.65 -4.49
N LEU A 36 -15.13 17.65 -4.59
CA LEU A 36 -16.56 17.86 -4.77
C LEU A 36 -17.18 18.55 -3.55
N SER A 37 -16.82 18.10 -2.34
CA SER A 37 -17.26 18.75 -1.09
C SER A 37 -16.79 20.20 -0.97
N ALA A 38 -15.55 20.50 -1.37
CA ALA A 38 -15.03 21.87 -1.38
C ALA A 38 -15.76 22.79 -2.37
N ALA A 39 -16.40 22.21 -3.39
CA ALA A 39 -17.20 22.92 -4.39
C ALA A 39 -18.68 23.05 -3.99
N GLY A 40 -19.07 22.53 -2.82
CA GLY A 40 -20.43 22.64 -2.29
C GLY A 40 -21.32 21.41 -2.50
N TRP A 41 -20.88 20.40 -3.27
CA TRP A 41 -21.70 19.22 -3.56
C TRP A 41 -21.92 18.35 -2.31
N SER A 42 -23.17 17.93 -2.08
CA SER A 42 -23.55 17.02 -1.00
C SER A 42 -23.26 15.56 -1.35
N TYR A 43 -22.84 14.78 -0.35
CA TYR A 43 -22.21 13.47 -0.56
C TYR A 43 -22.44 12.47 0.57
N ASP A 44 -22.30 11.16 0.30
CA ASP A 44 -22.44 10.07 1.29
C ASP A 44 -21.15 9.23 1.54
N SER A 45 -20.29 9.47 2.56
CA SER A 45 -19.09 8.66 2.90
C SER A 45 -18.31 8.85 4.26
N LEU A 46 -17.81 7.72 4.84
CA LEU A 46 -16.86 7.47 5.98
C LEU A 46 -16.73 8.40 7.23
N LYS A 47 -17.15 7.89 8.41
CA LYS A 47 -17.52 8.63 9.66
C LYS A 47 -16.44 9.39 10.41
N GLU A 48 -15.17 8.98 10.37
CA GLU A 48 -14.15 9.58 11.23
C GLU A 48 -13.32 10.69 10.55
N LYS A 49 -13.13 10.63 9.23
CA LYS A 49 -12.28 11.59 8.49
C LYS A 49 -13.05 12.86 8.08
N TYR A 50 -14.35 12.73 7.85
CA TYR A 50 -15.21 13.82 7.35
C TYR A 50 -16.17 14.39 8.41
N ALA A 51 -16.02 13.98 9.68
CA ALA A 51 -16.75 14.58 10.79
C ALA A 51 -16.49 16.09 10.84
N GLY A 52 -17.54 16.89 10.61
CA GLY A 52 -17.48 18.36 10.58
C GLY A 52 -17.49 18.99 9.18
N LYS A 53 -17.63 18.22 8.10
CA LYS A 53 -18.00 18.76 6.78
C LYS A 53 -19.51 18.64 6.58
N GLU A 54 -20.21 19.77 6.49
CA GLU A 54 -21.68 19.81 6.38
C GLU A 54 -22.20 19.14 5.09
N ASN A 55 -21.38 19.11 4.03
CA ASN A 55 -21.76 18.55 2.73
C ASN A 55 -21.33 17.08 2.54
N ILE A 56 -21.00 16.35 3.61
CA ILE A 56 -20.69 14.91 3.55
C ILE A 56 -21.47 14.16 4.64
N GLU A 57 -22.61 13.59 4.27
CA GLU A 57 -23.32 12.53 4.99
C GLU A 57 -22.60 11.19 4.82
N ILE A 58 -22.90 10.15 5.60
CA ILE A 58 -22.10 8.92 5.68
C ILE A 58 -22.98 7.69 5.82
N CYS A 59 -23.10 6.97 4.72
CA CYS A 59 -23.91 5.78 4.62
C CYS A 59 -23.28 4.51 5.22
N ARG A 60 -24.13 3.61 5.72
CA ARG A 60 -23.71 2.33 6.35
C ARG A 60 -23.05 1.36 5.37
N ASN A 61 -23.47 1.38 4.11
CA ASN A 61 -22.96 0.54 3.04
C ASN A 61 -23.29 1.16 1.67
N GLY A 62 -22.80 0.55 0.58
CA GLY A 62 -23.14 0.95 -0.79
C GLY A 62 -24.62 0.79 -1.13
N HIS A 63 -25.40 0.09 -0.30
CA HIS A 63 -26.84 0.10 -0.45
C HIS A 63 -27.39 1.52 -0.26
N TYR A 64 -27.18 2.16 0.88
CA TYR A 64 -27.74 3.49 1.10
C TYR A 64 -27.23 4.55 0.12
N VAL A 65 -25.93 4.50 -0.23
CA VAL A 65 -25.33 5.45 -1.19
C VAL A 65 -26.09 5.45 -2.53
N SER A 66 -26.18 4.31 -3.20
CA SER A 66 -26.83 4.25 -4.51
C SER A 66 -28.36 4.43 -4.46
N ARG A 67 -28.98 4.48 -3.27
CA ARG A 67 -30.41 4.79 -3.06
C ARG A 67 -30.66 6.28 -2.90
N ALA A 68 -29.76 6.97 -2.22
CA ALA A 68 -29.88 8.39 -1.96
C ALA A 68 -29.40 9.25 -3.14
N SER A 69 -28.47 8.73 -3.95
CA SER A 69 -27.75 9.52 -4.95
C SER A 69 -28.50 9.68 -6.28
N ASP A 70 -28.46 10.90 -6.83
CA ASP A 70 -28.85 11.22 -8.20
C ASP A 70 -27.73 10.93 -9.20
N TYR A 71 -26.48 10.90 -8.74
CA TYR A 71 -25.32 10.45 -9.51
C TYR A 71 -24.40 9.56 -8.65
N VAL A 72 -24.20 8.31 -9.05
CA VAL A 72 -23.31 7.35 -8.35
C VAL A 72 -22.02 7.16 -9.13
N ILE A 73 -20.87 7.28 -8.45
CA ILE A 73 -19.54 7.02 -8.99
C ILE A 73 -18.96 5.77 -8.31
N TYR A 74 -18.67 4.73 -9.11
CA TYR A 74 -17.95 3.54 -8.65
C TYR A 74 -16.43 3.76 -8.76
N SER A 75 -15.79 4.06 -7.63
CA SER A 75 -14.33 4.26 -7.49
C SER A 75 -13.69 3.04 -6.81
N VAL A 76 -13.85 1.86 -7.42
CA VAL A 76 -13.25 0.60 -6.98
C VAL A 76 -12.26 0.06 -8.01
N GLU A 77 -11.45 -0.92 -7.61
CA GLU A 77 -10.51 -1.56 -8.54
C GLU A 77 -11.25 -2.27 -9.67
N ALA A 78 -10.72 -2.21 -10.89
CA ALA A 78 -11.33 -2.84 -12.06
C ALA A 78 -11.54 -4.36 -11.88
N ALA A 79 -10.68 -5.04 -11.11
CA ALA A 79 -10.80 -6.47 -10.84
C ALA A 79 -12.01 -6.84 -9.96
N VAL A 80 -12.57 -5.89 -9.20
CA VAL A 80 -13.71 -6.12 -8.31
C VAL A 80 -14.97 -5.36 -8.72
N ILE A 81 -14.92 -4.60 -9.81
CA ILE A 81 -16.05 -3.75 -10.23
C ILE A 81 -17.30 -4.56 -10.50
N ASP A 82 -17.17 -5.70 -11.19
CA ASP A 82 -18.26 -6.65 -11.46
C ASP A 82 -18.99 -7.04 -10.17
N ARG A 83 -18.24 -7.55 -9.18
CA ARG A 83 -18.78 -7.96 -7.89
C ARG A 83 -19.43 -6.80 -7.11
N VAL A 84 -18.83 -5.62 -7.15
CA VAL A 84 -19.32 -4.44 -6.42
C VAL A 84 -20.62 -3.91 -7.04
N ILE A 85 -20.71 -3.87 -8.37
CA ILE A 85 -21.92 -3.48 -9.07
C ILE A 85 -22.98 -4.56 -8.90
N ALA A 86 -22.66 -5.85 -9.00
CA ALA A 86 -23.59 -6.93 -8.71
C ALA A 86 -24.23 -6.79 -7.31
N GLN A 87 -23.43 -6.35 -6.33
CA GLN A 87 -23.91 -6.16 -4.97
C GLN A 87 -24.76 -4.89 -4.80
N TYR A 88 -24.31 -3.73 -5.28
CA TYR A 88 -24.95 -2.43 -4.95
C TYR A 88 -25.75 -1.80 -6.10
N GLY A 89 -25.46 -2.20 -7.34
CA GLY A 89 -26.12 -1.74 -8.56
C GLY A 89 -27.64 -2.00 -8.59
N PRO A 90 -28.14 -3.19 -8.20
CA PRO A 90 -29.57 -3.51 -8.33
C PRO A 90 -30.51 -2.59 -7.58
N SER A 91 -30.03 -1.93 -6.54
CA SER A 91 -30.92 -1.10 -5.75
C SER A 91 -30.97 0.35 -6.33
N THR A 92 -30.24 0.68 -7.42
CA THR A 92 -29.94 2.08 -7.81
C THR A 92 -31.21 2.91 -7.93
N LYS A 93 -31.18 4.15 -7.43
CA LYS A 93 -32.31 5.07 -7.52
C LYS A 93 -32.75 5.20 -8.99
N MET A 94 -34.04 5.01 -9.26
CA MET A 94 -34.57 5.10 -10.61
C MET A 94 -34.28 6.48 -11.22
N GLY A 95 -33.79 6.50 -12.45
CA GLY A 95 -33.38 7.72 -13.16
C GLY A 95 -32.08 8.35 -12.66
N ALA A 96 -31.35 7.72 -11.73
CA ALA A 96 -30.03 8.18 -11.33
C ALA A 96 -28.99 7.93 -12.42
N ILE A 97 -28.01 8.82 -12.47
CA ILE A 97 -26.84 8.67 -13.33
C ILE A 97 -25.87 7.71 -12.64
N VAL A 98 -25.27 6.79 -13.38
CA VAL A 98 -24.23 5.90 -12.84
C VAL A 98 -22.96 6.00 -13.67
N GLY A 99 -21.83 6.25 -13.03
CA GLY A 99 -20.51 6.31 -13.64
C GLY A 99 -19.49 5.46 -12.91
N GLY A 100 -18.40 5.12 -13.59
CA GLY A 100 -17.29 4.40 -12.99
C GLY A 100 -15.96 5.12 -13.22
N GLN A 101 -15.05 4.97 -12.26
CA GLN A 101 -13.71 5.57 -12.27
C GLN A 101 -12.62 4.51 -12.54
N THR A 102 -12.99 3.37 -13.13
CA THR A 102 -11.96 2.36 -13.44
C THR A 102 -11.09 2.78 -14.60
N SER A 103 -9.90 2.20 -14.66
CA SER A 103 -8.95 2.38 -15.75
C SER A 103 -9.27 1.53 -16.99
N CYS A 104 -10.27 0.64 -16.95
CA CYS A 104 -10.68 -0.22 -18.07
C CYS A 104 -12.19 -0.19 -18.23
N LYS A 105 -12.69 0.24 -19.40
CA LYS A 105 -14.12 0.50 -19.61
C LYS A 105 -14.87 -0.76 -20.02
N SER A 106 -14.23 -1.68 -20.74
CA SER A 106 -14.83 -2.95 -21.15
C SER A 106 -15.44 -3.76 -19.99
N PRO A 107 -14.70 -4.12 -18.91
CA PRO A 107 -15.28 -4.86 -17.79
C PRO A 107 -16.27 -4.03 -16.96
N GLU A 108 -16.12 -2.71 -16.95
CA GLU A 108 -17.01 -1.80 -16.24
C GLU A 108 -18.39 -1.73 -16.93
N ILE A 109 -18.41 -1.57 -18.26
CA ILE A 109 -19.64 -1.55 -19.05
C ILE A 109 -20.35 -2.91 -19.00
N ALA A 110 -19.60 -4.01 -19.12
CA ALA A 110 -20.19 -5.35 -18.99
C ALA A 110 -20.90 -5.55 -17.64
N ALA A 111 -20.29 -5.09 -16.55
CA ALA A 111 -20.90 -5.14 -15.23
C ALA A 111 -22.13 -4.22 -15.12
N PHE A 112 -22.08 -3.04 -15.73
CA PHE A 112 -23.22 -2.13 -15.76
C PHE A 112 -24.40 -2.70 -16.56
N GLU A 113 -24.15 -3.33 -17.71
CA GLU A 113 -25.19 -3.99 -18.51
C GLU A 113 -25.80 -5.19 -17.79
N ALA A 114 -25.00 -5.95 -17.03
CA ALA A 114 -25.45 -7.14 -16.33
C ALA A 114 -26.33 -6.84 -15.11
N TYR A 115 -26.06 -5.76 -14.36
CA TYR A 115 -26.62 -5.58 -13.01
C TYR A 115 -27.34 -4.25 -12.76
N LEU A 116 -27.24 -3.26 -13.66
CA LEU A 116 -27.99 -2.01 -13.50
C LEU A 116 -29.35 -2.08 -14.21
N PRO A 117 -30.37 -1.38 -13.68
CA PRO A 117 -31.59 -1.11 -14.43
C PRO A 117 -31.28 -0.38 -15.75
N GLN A 118 -32.24 -0.37 -16.69
CA GLN A 118 -32.07 0.21 -18.05
C GLN A 118 -31.84 1.75 -18.08
N ASP A 119 -31.66 2.37 -16.93
CA ASP A 119 -31.44 3.80 -16.71
C ASP A 119 -30.04 4.28 -17.18
N PRO A 120 -29.84 5.61 -17.36
CA PRO A 120 -28.68 6.17 -18.06
C PRO A 120 -27.33 5.98 -17.31
N LEU A 121 -26.29 5.62 -18.08
CA LEU A 121 -24.92 5.37 -17.64
C LEU A 121 -23.96 6.48 -18.13
N VAL A 122 -23.18 7.13 -17.26
CA VAL A 122 -22.24 8.23 -17.61
C VAL A 122 -20.89 8.18 -16.87
N LEU A 123 -19.85 7.80 -17.62
CA LEU A 123 -18.68 8.60 -17.99
C LEU A 123 -17.93 7.74 -19.00
N ILE A 124 -17.76 8.27 -20.22
CA ILE A 124 -18.06 7.56 -21.48
C ILE A 124 -19.57 7.36 -21.61
N GLN A 125 -20.18 8.17 -22.47
CA GLN A 125 -21.62 8.20 -22.69
C GLN A 125 -22.04 6.93 -23.45
N HIS A 126 -22.44 5.91 -22.70
CA HIS A 126 -22.84 4.61 -23.27
C HIS A 126 -24.34 4.53 -23.54
N ARG A 127 -25.16 4.85 -22.53
CA ARG A 127 -26.65 4.79 -22.60
C ARG A 127 -27.34 6.11 -22.25
N ALA A 128 -26.56 7.15 -21.97
CA ALA A 128 -27.09 8.38 -21.40
C ALA A 128 -27.40 9.45 -22.45
N PRO A 129 -28.45 10.26 -22.25
CA PRO A 129 -28.70 11.43 -23.07
C PRO A 129 -27.75 12.59 -22.70
N ASP A 130 -27.57 13.55 -23.62
CA ASP A 130 -26.69 14.71 -23.43
C ASP A 130 -27.04 15.53 -22.18
N ALA A 131 -28.32 15.60 -21.83
CA ALA A 131 -28.77 16.27 -20.61
C ALA A 131 -28.17 15.66 -19.32
N ALA A 132 -27.92 14.35 -19.30
CA ALA A 132 -27.25 13.69 -18.18
C ALA A 132 -25.73 13.95 -18.20
N LEU A 133 -25.12 13.99 -19.39
CA LEU A 133 -23.71 14.33 -19.56
C LEU A 133 -23.41 15.75 -19.04
N HIS A 134 -24.21 16.74 -19.41
CA HIS A 134 -24.05 18.13 -18.94
C HIS A 134 -24.17 18.25 -17.41
N LYS A 135 -25.03 17.45 -16.76
CA LYS A 135 -25.09 17.39 -15.28
C LYS A 135 -23.79 16.87 -14.68
N VAL A 136 -23.21 15.82 -15.27
CA VAL A 136 -21.92 15.26 -14.81
C VAL A 136 -20.78 16.25 -15.05
N GLU A 137 -20.77 16.97 -16.17
CA GLU A 137 -19.79 18.04 -16.44
C GLU A 137 -19.89 19.17 -15.43
N ALA A 138 -21.11 19.59 -15.07
CA ALA A 138 -21.31 20.59 -14.02
C ALA A 138 -20.75 20.12 -12.67
N VAL A 139 -20.99 18.86 -12.30
CA VAL A 139 -20.44 18.25 -11.08
C VAL A 139 -18.90 18.22 -11.12
N LEU A 140 -18.31 17.76 -12.23
CA LEU A 140 -16.88 17.60 -12.36
C LEU A 140 -16.12 18.88 -12.73
N GLY A 141 -16.82 19.95 -13.11
CA GLY A 141 -16.23 21.24 -13.47
C GLY A 141 -15.38 21.83 -12.35
N CYS A 142 -15.67 21.50 -11.09
CA CYS A 142 -14.86 21.93 -9.95
C CYS A 142 -13.42 21.36 -9.97
N LEU A 143 -13.18 20.27 -10.71
CA LEU A 143 -11.85 19.71 -10.90
C LEU A 143 -10.98 20.57 -11.82
N ARG A 144 -11.58 21.51 -12.57
CA ARG A 144 -10.91 22.37 -13.57
C ARG A 144 -10.07 21.54 -14.56
N SER A 145 -10.58 20.35 -14.88
CA SER A 145 -9.94 19.42 -15.80
C SER A 145 -10.47 19.66 -17.21
N LYS A 146 -9.65 19.34 -18.22
CA LYS A 146 -10.12 19.32 -19.61
C LYS A 146 -10.99 18.08 -19.83
N PHE A 147 -12.23 18.27 -20.27
CA PHE A 147 -13.08 17.16 -20.67
C PHE A 147 -12.64 16.62 -22.03
N VAL A 148 -12.63 15.30 -22.15
CA VAL A 148 -12.34 14.58 -23.40
C VAL A 148 -13.42 13.53 -23.56
N TYR A 149 -14.07 13.51 -24.72
CA TYR A 149 -15.16 12.61 -25.04
C TYR A 149 -14.64 11.50 -25.92
N LEU A 150 -14.77 10.27 -25.46
CA LEU A 150 -14.33 9.05 -26.14
C LEU A 150 -15.40 7.99 -25.97
N THR A 151 -15.56 7.12 -26.95
CA THR A 151 -16.26 5.84 -26.77
C THR A 151 -15.44 4.92 -25.86
N ALA A 152 -16.08 3.88 -25.32
CA ALA A 152 -15.43 2.91 -24.45
C ALA A 152 -14.27 2.18 -25.13
N LEU A 153 -14.49 1.85 -26.41
CA LEU A 153 -13.50 1.18 -27.24
C LEU A 153 -12.31 2.11 -27.54
N GLU A 154 -12.57 3.37 -27.89
CA GLU A 154 -11.51 4.36 -28.09
C GLU A 154 -10.71 4.59 -26.82
N HIS A 155 -11.37 4.73 -25.67
CA HIS A 155 -10.67 4.86 -24.39
C HIS A 155 -9.76 3.65 -24.12
N ASP A 156 -10.28 2.43 -24.21
CA ASP A 156 -9.49 1.23 -23.92
C ASP A 156 -8.33 1.07 -24.92
N ARG A 157 -8.52 1.44 -26.19
CA ARG A 157 -7.44 1.46 -27.19
C ARG A 157 -6.37 2.51 -26.87
N ILE A 158 -6.76 3.77 -26.70
CA ILE A 158 -5.85 4.90 -26.42
C ILE A 158 -5.07 4.68 -25.12
N THR A 159 -5.73 4.17 -24.07
CA THR A 159 -5.06 3.86 -22.80
C THR A 159 -4.10 2.68 -22.92
N ALA A 160 -4.44 1.65 -23.70
CA ALA A 160 -3.51 0.57 -24.01
C ALA A 160 -2.27 1.10 -24.75
N ASP A 161 -2.47 1.85 -25.84
CA ASP A 161 -1.41 2.38 -26.70
C ASP A 161 -0.41 3.28 -25.96
N THR A 162 -0.89 4.02 -24.96
CA THR A 162 -0.04 4.91 -24.15
C THR A 162 0.57 4.21 -22.93
N GLN A 163 -0.12 3.27 -22.30
CA GLN A 163 0.28 2.75 -20.98
C GLN A 163 0.85 1.32 -21.05
N ALA A 164 0.28 0.42 -21.85
CA ALA A 164 0.58 -1.01 -21.77
C ALA A 164 2.05 -1.34 -22.05
N VAL A 165 2.57 -0.87 -23.20
CA VAL A 165 3.98 -1.09 -23.59
C VAL A 165 4.94 -0.41 -22.61
N THR A 166 4.62 0.81 -22.18
CA THR A 166 5.41 1.57 -21.21
C THR A 166 5.54 0.82 -19.89
N HIS A 167 4.44 0.28 -19.35
CA HIS A 167 4.46 -0.50 -18.12
C HIS A 167 5.16 -1.84 -18.31
N ALA A 168 4.92 -2.54 -19.42
CA ALA A 168 5.62 -3.78 -19.73
C ALA A 168 7.14 -3.58 -19.73
N ALA A 169 7.62 -2.48 -20.33
CA ALA A 169 9.03 -2.12 -20.31
C ALA A 169 9.55 -1.89 -18.89
N PHE A 170 8.89 -1.03 -18.08
CA PHE A 170 9.31 -0.74 -16.70
C PHE A 170 9.31 -1.98 -15.79
N LEU A 171 8.26 -2.79 -15.87
CA LEU A 171 8.15 -4.02 -15.10
C LEU A 171 9.20 -5.06 -15.52
N SER A 172 9.51 -5.12 -16.82
CA SER A 172 10.52 -6.04 -17.34
C SER A 172 11.90 -5.65 -16.86
N MET A 173 12.25 -4.36 -16.92
CA MET A 173 13.54 -3.91 -16.39
C MET A 173 13.62 -4.15 -14.88
N GLY A 174 12.57 -3.79 -14.12
CA GLY A 174 12.48 -4.06 -12.68
C GLY A 174 12.76 -5.52 -12.32
N LYS A 175 12.20 -6.45 -13.10
CA LYS A 175 12.38 -7.88 -12.86
C LYS A 175 13.76 -8.37 -13.28
N ALA A 176 14.32 -7.85 -14.38
CA ALA A 176 15.66 -8.19 -14.83
C ALA A 176 16.72 -7.79 -13.79
N TRP A 177 16.62 -6.60 -13.21
CA TRP A 177 17.54 -6.16 -12.18
C TRP A 177 17.41 -6.93 -10.89
N HIS A 178 16.19 -7.30 -10.50
CA HIS A 178 15.98 -8.23 -9.40
C HIS A 178 16.67 -9.58 -9.66
N ALA A 179 16.60 -10.11 -10.89
CA ALA A 179 17.26 -11.37 -11.26
C ALA A 179 18.80 -11.23 -11.24
N ASN A 180 19.33 -10.11 -11.72
CA ASN A 180 20.76 -9.79 -11.69
C ASN A 180 21.27 -9.27 -10.34
N THR A 181 20.40 -9.12 -9.33
CA THR A 181 20.71 -8.48 -8.04
C THR A 181 21.33 -7.07 -8.18
N GLN A 182 20.95 -6.35 -9.22
CA GLN A 182 21.43 -5.02 -9.54
C GLN A 182 20.44 -3.93 -9.11
N PHE A 183 20.96 -2.75 -8.79
CA PHE A 183 20.17 -1.52 -8.65
C PHE A 183 20.61 -0.59 -9.78
N PRO A 184 19.75 -0.21 -10.73
CA PRO A 184 20.15 0.30 -12.05
C PRO A 184 20.27 1.82 -12.09
N TRP A 185 19.87 2.40 -10.97
CA TRP A 185 19.59 3.77 -10.70
C TRP A 185 19.30 3.73 -9.17
N GLU A 186 19.55 4.74 -8.37
CA GLU A 186 18.96 6.04 -8.65
C GLU A 186 17.46 5.93 -9.11
N LEU A 187 16.63 5.02 -8.50
CA LEU A 187 15.12 5.06 -8.24
C LEU A 187 13.89 4.89 -9.24
N SER A 188 12.86 4.05 -8.93
CA SER A 188 11.38 4.39 -9.01
C SER A 188 10.38 3.21 -8.77
N ARG A 189 9.13 3.54 -8.37
CA ARG A 189 8.04 2.65 -7.85
C ARG A 189 6.72 2.80 -8.64
N GLN A 190 5.90 1.74 -8.67
CA GLN A 190 4.49 1.77 -9.13
C GLN A 190 3.59 0.82 -8.30
N LYS A 191 2.25 0.99 -8.31
CA LYS A 191 1.27 0.13 -7.58
C LYS A 191 0.69 -0.96 -8.47
N TRP A 192 0.95 -2.23 -8.18
CA TRP A 192 0.70 -3.34 -9.11
C TRP A 192 -0.74 -3.59 -9.53
N HIS A 193 -1.72 -3.44 -8.64
CA HIS A 193 -3.11 -3.86 -8.88
C HIS A 193 -3.82 -2.99 -9.94
N VAL A 194 -3.42 -1.72 -10.08
CA VAL A 194 -3.94 -0.81 -11.12
C VAL A 194 -3.42 -1.24 -12.50
N TYR A 195 -2.13 -1.59 -12.60
CA TYR A 195 -1.49 -1.99 -13.86
C TYR A 195 -1.80 -3.43 -14.25
N ALA A 196 -1.96 -4.33 -13.27
CA ALA A 196 -2.45 -5.68 -13.50
C ALA A 196 -3.88 -5.64 -14.05
N GLY A 197 -4.74 -4.82 -13.44
CA GLY A 197 -6.10 -4.60 -13.92
C GLY A 197 -6.11 -4.05 -15.35
N LEU A 198 -5.27 -3.05 -15.64
CA LEU A 198 -5.12 -2.52 -17.01
C LEU A 198 -4.65 -3.59 -17.99
N ALA A 199 -3.51 -4.24 -17.74
CA ALA A 199 -2.91 -5.19 -18.67
C ALA A 199 -3.76 -6.47 -18.85
N ILE A 200 -4.34 -7.00 -17.77
CA ILE A 200 -5.09 -8.24 -17.80
C ILE A 200 -6.53 -8.02 -18.26
N LEU A 201 -7.22 -6.95 -17.87
CA LEU A 201 -8.64 -6.77 -18.20
C LEU A 201 -8.89 -6.01 -19.51
N ASN A 202 -7.89 -5.30 -20.05
CA ASN A 202 -8.00 -4.62 -21.34
C ASN A 202 -7.50 -5.55 -22.48
N PRO A 203 -8.37 -5.98 -23.42
CA PRO A 203 -7.97 -6.84 -24.53
C PRO A 203 -6.88 -6.26 -25.44
N GLU A 204 -6.87 -4.95 -25.67
CA GLU A 204 -5.86 -4.26 -26.48
C GLU A 204 -4.50 -4.22 -25.77
N ALA A 205 -4.51 -4.06 -24.44
CA ALA A 205 -3.28 -4.14 -23.65
C ALA A 205 -2.66 -5.54 -23.70
N ARG A 206 -3.45 -6.62 -23.70
CA ARG A 206 -2.92 -7.99 -23.84
C ARG A 206 -2.15 -8.19 -25.14
N LYS A 207 -2.71 -7.72 -26.27
CA LYS A 207 -2.06 -7.78 -27.59
C LYS A 207 -0.72 -7.04 -27.57
N GLN A 208 -0.70 -5.84 -26.98
CA GLN A 208 0.51 -5.02 -26.87
C GLN A 208 1.59 -5.64 -26.01
N VAL A 209 1.24 -6.20 -24.84
CA VAL A 209 2.23 -6.85 -23.96
C VAL A 209 2.80 -8.11 -24.64
N ALA A 210 1.95 -8.90 -25.31
CA ALA A 210 2.39 -10.07 -26.06
C ALA A 210 3.32 -9.70 -27.23
N GLN A 211 2.95 -8.69 -28.01
CA GLN A 211 3.78 -8.19 -29.11
C GLN A 211 5.07 -7.57 -28.60
N TYR A 212 5.05 -6.83 -27.48
CA TYR A 212 6.27 -6.29 -26.88
C TYR A 212 7.24 -7.39 -26.48
N ALA A 213 6.77 -8.46 -25.83
CA ALA A 213 7.61 -9.60 -25.49
C ALA A 213 8.16 -10.31 -26.73
N LYS A 214 7.37 -10.40 -27.81
CA LYS A 214 7.81 -10.91 -29.11
C LYS A 214 8.90 -10.02 -29.73
N SER A 215 8.69 -8.71 -29.79
CA SER A 215 9.66 -7.73 -30.27
C SER A 215 10.98 -7.79 -29.49
N VAL A 216 10.93 -7.79 -28.15
CA VAL A 216 12.14 -7.96 -27.32
C VAL A 216 12.87 -9.27 -27.67
N THR A 217 12.13 -10.37 -27.77
CA THR A 217 12.71 -11.70 -28.05
C THR A 217 13.34 -11.78 -29.44
N GLU A 218 12.69 -11.25 -30.46
CA GLU A 218 13.17 -11.29 -31.84
C GLU A 218 14.38 -10.37 -32.05
N LEU A 219 14.36 -9.16 -31.46
CA LEU A 219 15.51 -8.26 -31.50
C LEU A 219 16.72 -8.88 -30.76
N TYR A 220 16.49 -9.47 -29.59
CA TYR A 220 17.54 -10.17 -28.86
C TYR A 220 18.14 -11.35 -29.63
N LYS A 221 17.33 -12.10 -30.39
CA LYS A 221 17.82 -13.17 -31.29
C LYS A 221 18.69 -12.62 -32.40
N LEU A 222 18.28 -11.54 -33.07
CA LEU A 222 19.10 -10.88 -34.10
C LEU A 222 20.43 -10.38 -33.53
N MET A 223 20.42 -9.83 -32.30
CA MET A 223 21.64 -9.46 -31.58
C MET A 223 22.56 -10.67 -31.32
N LEU A 224 21.99 -11.85 -30.98
CA LEU A 224 22.73 -13.10 -30.74
C LEU A 224 23.33 -13.71 -32.00
N GLU A 225 22.58 -13.68 -33.10
CA GLU A 225 23.02 -14.16 -34.41
C GLU A 225 24.09 -13.25 -35.02
N GLY A 226 24.18 -12.00 -34.55
CA GLY A 226 25.11 -11.01 -35.08
C GLY A 226 24.65 -10.38 -36.40
N ASP A 227 23.36 -10.49 -36.72
CA ASP A 227 22.80 -9.98 -37.97
C ASP A 227 22.49 -8.48 -37.89
N LEU A 228 23.55 -7.68 -38.02
CA LEU A 228 23.49 -6.22 -38.02
C LEU A 228 22.61 -5.67 -39.15
N ALA A 229 22.63 -6.30 -40.33
CA ALA A 229 21.89 -5.83 -41.49
C ALA A 229 20.39 -5.94 -41.28
N SER A 230 19.91 -7.11 -40.82
CA SER A 230 18.50 -7.33 -40.52
C SER A 230 18.02 -6.48 -39.34
N LEU A 231 18.84 -6.35 -38.28
CA LEU A 231 18.50 -5.50 -37.13
C LEU A 231 18.36 -4.04 -37.54
N ARG A 232 19.32 -3.50 -38.32
CA ARG A 232 19.28 -2.13 -38.85
C ARG A 232 18.06 -1.92 -39.74
N ALA A 233 17.80 -2.82 -40.68
CA ALA A 233 16.64 -2.71 -41.56
C ALA A 233 15.32 -2.72 -40.78
N ARG A 234 15.22 -3.54 -39.74
CA ARG A 234 14.04 -3.59 -38.87
C ARG A 234 13.84 -2.29 -38.09
N MET A 235 14.89 -1.73 -37.50
CA MET A 235 14.81 -0.46 -36.78
C MET A 235 14.50 0.73 -37.68
N GLN A 236 15.02 0.77 -38.91
CA GLN A 236 14.68 1.82 -39.88
C GLN A 236 13.21 1.74 -40.31
N ARG A 237 12.67 0.54 -40.58
CA ARG A 237 11.23 0.39 -40.85
C ARG A 237 10.37 0.85 -39.68
N ALA A 238 10.76 0.49 -38.46
CA ALA A 238 10.04 0.90 -37.27
C ALA A 238 10.09 2.43 -37.06
N ARG A 239 11.26 3.04 -37.30
CA ARG A 239 11.44 4.49 -37.31
C ARG A 239 10.51 5.19 -38.29
N GLU A 240 10.46 4.73 -39.54
CA GLU A 240 9.63 5.35 -40.58
C GLU A 240 8.13 5.24 -40.28
N ARG A 241 7.67 4.11 -39.73
CA ARG A 241 6.25 3.93 -39.41
C ARG A 241 5.80 4.75 -38.20
N VAL A 242 6.66 4.89 -37.18
CA VAL A 242 6.27 5.53 -35.91
C VAL A 242 6.64 7.02 -35.88
N PHE A 243 7.78 7.39 -36.46
CA PHE A 243 8.34 8.75 -36.44
C PHE A 243 8.63 9.30 -37.86
N GLY A 244 8.01 8.72 -38.90
CA GLY A 244 8.09 9.23 -40.26
C GLY A 244 7.53 10.65 -40.41
N ALA A 245 7.42 11.13 -41.64
CA ALA A 245 6.89 12.46 -41.95
C ALA A 245 5.39 12.58 -41.62
N SER A 246 5.06 12.67 -40.33
CA SER A 246 3.72 12.99 -39.84
C SER A 246 3.49 14.48 -39.98
N THR A 247 2.36 14.85 -40.60
CA THR A 247 1.91 16.23 -40.82
C THR A 247 1.24 16.85 -39.59
N THR A 248 1.05 16.07 -38.51
CA THR A 248 0.13 16.43 -37.42
C THR A 248 0.80 17.16 -36.24
N TRP A 249 2.13 17.10 -36.09
CA TRP A 249 2.82 17.67 -34.93
C TRP A 249 4.12 18.40 -35.31
N GLY A 250 4.39 19.51 -34.64
CA GLY A 250 5.43 20.48 -35.00
C GLY A 250 6.85 19.91 -35.04
N THR A 251 7.74 20.59 -35.75
CA THR A 251 9.15 20.21 -35.96
C THR A 251 9.97 20.06 -34.67
N ARG A 252 9.46 20.52 -33.53
CA ARG A 252 10.14 20.56 -32.22
C ARG A 252 9.97 19.24 -31.45
N PRO A 253 11.04 18.70 -30.84
CA PRO A 253 10.98 17.45 -30.05
C PRO A 253 10.09 17.60 -28.80
N LEU A 254 9.49 16.50 -28.34
CA LEU A 254 8.60 16.46 -27.17
C LEU A 254 9.31 16.82 -25.85
N ILE A 255 10.64 16.65 -25.81
CA ILE A 255 11.48 17.01 -24.67
C ILE A 255 12.74 17.66 -25.22
N GLU A 256 13.09 18.83 -24.69
CA GLU A 256 14.36 19.48 -25.00
C GLU A 256 15.55 18.56 -24.64
N PRO A 257 16.53 18.33 -25.53
CA PRO A 257 17.68 17.47 -25.26
C PRO A 257 18.49 17.87 -24.01
N SER A 258 18.47 19.16 -23.62
CA SER A 258 19.09 19.67 -22.39
C SER A 258 18.44 19.15 -21.11
N ILE A 259 17.17 18.78 -21.17
CA ILE A 259 16.45 18.15 -20.05
C ILE A 259 16.94 16.70 -19.90
N LEU A 260 17.11 15.98 -21.01
CA LEU A 260 17.60 14.59 -21.03
C LEU A 260 19.02 14.47 -20.48
N SER A 261 19.92 15.39 -20.84
CA SER A 261 21.30 15.40 -20.33
C SER A 261 21.38 15.68 -18.83
N SER A 262 20.39 16.37 -18.27
CA SER A 262 20.30 16.63 -16.82
C SER A 262 19.84 15.42 -15.98
N PHE A 263 19.52 14.30 -16.64
CA PHE A 263 19.07 13.05 -16.05
C PHE A 263 19.97 11.85 -16.33
N SER A 264 21.16 12.07 -16.93
CA SER A 264 22.19 11.04 -17.00
C SER A 264 22.57 10.61 -15.58
N LEU A 265 22.25 9.37 -15.24
CA LEU A 265 22.48 8.79 -13.93
C LEU A 265 23.99 8.58 -13.74
N GLY A 266 24.59 9.37 -12.85
CA GLY A 266 26.04 9.41 -12.59
C GLY A 266 26.56 10.83 -12.32
N THR A 267 27.65 10.95 -11.56
CA THR A 267 28.40 12.21 -11.50
C THR A 267 28.81 12.59 -12.93
N PRO A 268 28.54 13.81 -13.43
CA PRO A 268 28.99 14.22 -14.74
C PRO A 268 30.52 14.12 -14.78
N THR A 269 31.01 13.09 -15.45
CA THR A 269 32.42 12.91 -15.77
C THR A 269 32.67 13.50 -17.14
N ASP A 270 33.84 14.11 -17.37
CA ASP A 270 34.27 14.59 -18.69
C ASP A 270 34.48 13.47 -19.73
N ALA A 271 34.22 12.21 -19.34
CA ALA A 271 34.26 11.07 -20.24
C ALA A 271 33.00 11.04 -21.15
N PRO A 272 33.15 10.71 -22.45
CA PRO A 272 32.01 10.56 -23.34
C PRO A 272 31.03 9.51 -22.81
N PRO A 273 29.70 9.70 -22.99
CA PRO A 273 28.69 8.74 -22.58
C PRO A 273 29.00 7.37 -23.18
N ARG A 274 28.97 6.31 -22.37
CA ARG A 274 29.18 4.95 -22.88
C ARG A 274 28.02 4.57 -23.79
N ALA A 275 28.34 4.08 -24.99
CA ALA A 275 27.35 3.56 -25.92
C ALA A 275 26.50 2.45 -25.26
N ASN A 276 25.21 2.43 -25.57
CA ASN A 276 24.24 1.48 -25.03
C ASN A 276 23.34 0.97 -26.17
N ASN A 277 23.00 -0.31 -26.14
CA ASN A 277 22.18 -0.94 -27.17
C ASN A 277 20.70 -0.53 -27.11
N HIS A 278 20.25 0.01 -25.98
CA HIS A 278 18.89 0.46 -25.72
C HIS A 278 17.80 -0.56 -26.10
N LEU A 279 18.02 -1.87 -25.88
CA LEU A 279 17.06 -2.94 -26.25
C LEU A 279 15.63 -2.63 -25.80
N SER A 280 15.46 -2.08 -24.59
CA SER A 280 14.14 -1.73 -24.07
C SER A 280 13.41 -0.64 -24.86
N LEU A 281 14.12 0.31 -25.49
CA LEU A 281 13.56 1.38 -26.32
C LEU A 281 13.37 0.90 -27.77
N LEU A 282 14.35 0.17 -28.31
CA LEU A 282 14.26 -0.44 -29.64
C LEU A 282 13.02 -1.35 -29.76
N ALA A 283 12.80 -2.20 -28.75
CA ALA A 283 11.64 -3.08 -28.71
C ALA A 283 10.30 -2.34 -28.56
N MET A 284 10.28 -1.13 -27.97
CA MET A 284 9.05 -0.34 -27.86
C MET A 284 8.62 0.17 -29.23
N VAL A 285 9.56 0.74 -30.00
CA VAL A 285 9.25 1.25 -31.34
C VAL A 285 8.94 0.13 -32.32
N ASP A 286 9.64 -1.00 -32.20
CA ASP A 286 9.30 -2.20 -32.98
C ASP A 286 7.88 -2.68 -32.66
N CYS A 287 7.51 -2.77 -31.38
CA CYS A 287 6.16 -3.15 -30.96
C CYS A 287 5.09 -2.20 -31.53
N TRP A 288 5.30 -0.89 -31.43
CA TRP A 288 4.39 0.10 -32.02
C TRP A 288 4.28 -0.03 -33.54
N SER A 289 5.41 -0.21 -34.23
CA SER A 289 5.46 -0.44 -35.67
C SER A 289 4.67 -1.68 -36.10
N GLU A 290 4.85 -2.80 -35.40
CA GLU A 290 4.17 -4.06 -35.74
C GLU A 290 2.66 -4.02 -35.46
N LEU A 291 2.22 -3.17 -34.54
CA LEU A 291 0.80 -2.97 -34.22
C LEU A 291 0.16 -1.79 -34.97
N GLY A 292 0.92 -1.07 -35.79
CA GLY A 292 0.43 0.14 -36.46
C GLY A 292 0.02 1.25 -35.48
N ILE A 293 0.69 1.34 -34.34
CA ILE A 293 0.42 2.36 -33.31
C ILE A 293 1.34 3.55 -33.55
N VAL A 294 0.76 4.74 -33.64
CA VAL A 294 1.49 6.01 -33.62
C VAL A 294 1.22 6.70 -32.28
N PRO A 295 2.16 6.66 -31.33
CA PRO A 295 1.97 7.19 -29.97
C PRO A 295 1.48 8.64 -29.89
N TYR A 296 1.87 9.46 -30.87
CA TYR A 296 1.50 10.88 -30.93
C TYR A 296 0.00 11.11 -31.20
N ASP A 297 -0.68 10.17 -31.86
CA ASP A 297 -2.10 10.29 -32.14
C ASP A 297 -2.94 10.11 -30.87
N HIS A 298 -2.35 9.50 -29.84
CA HIS A 298 -3.03 9.09 -28.60
C HIS A 298 -2.60 9.89 -27.37
N MET A 299 -2.03 11.09 -27.58
CA MET A 299 -1.51 11.96 -26.52
C MET A 299 -2.56 12.47 -25.53
N LEU A 300 -3.85 12.37 -25.85
CA LEU A 300 -4.97 12.77 -24.98
C LEU A 300 -4.94 12.09 -23.60
N CYS A 301 -4.54 10.83 -23.52
CA CYS A 301 -4.45 10.06 -22.26
C CYS A 301 -3.01 9.88 -21.76
N SER A 302 -2.06 10.66 -22.27
CA SER A 302 -0.65 10.51 -21.93
C SER A 302 -0.36 10.91 -20.47
N THR A 303 0.37 10.04 -19.76
CA THR A 303 0.90 10.34 -18.43
C THR A 303 2.25 11.08 -18.56
N PRO A 304 2.70 11.83 -17.53
CA PRO A 304 4.03 12.46 -17.58
C PRO A 304 5.16 11.45 -17.80
N LEU A 305 5.06 10.24 -17.23
CA LEU A 305 6.04 9.17 -17.44
C LEU A 305 6.04 8.64 -18.88
N PHE A 306 4.85 8.52 -19.49
CA PHE A 306 4.74 8.17 -20.90
C PHE A 306 5.38 9.24 -21.78
N ARG A 307 5.06 10.53 -21.56
CA ARG A 307 5.68 11.64 -22.30
C ARG A 307 7.19 11.63 -22.17
N LEU A 308 7.72 11.42 -20.95
CA LEU A 308 9.16 11.29 -20.71
C LEU A 308 9.78 10.18 -21.57
N ARG A 309 9.20 8.98 -21.51
CA ARG A 309 9.74 7.83 -22.23
C ARG A 309 9.56 7.93 -23.75
N LEU A 310 8.45 8.49 -24.22
CA LEU A 310 8.23 8.80 -25.63
C LEU A 310 9.27 9.80 -26.12
N GLY A 311 9.56 10.86 -25.37
CA GLY A 311 10.58 11.85 -25.75
C GLY A 311 12.01 11.29 -25.78
N VAL A 312 12.37 10.41 -24.83
CA VAL A 312 13.67 9.70 -24.88
C VAL A 312 13.75 8.80 -26.12
N THR A 313 12.67 8.10 -26.43
CA THR A 313 12.59 7.21 -27.60
C THR A 313 12.64 8.01 -28.90
N GLU A 314 11.93 9.14 -28.96
CA GLU A 314 11.96 10.08 -30.08
C GLU A 314 13.39 10.59 -30.31
N HIS A 315 14.11 10.99 -29.25
CA HIS A 315 15.48 11.48 -29.37
C HIS A 315 16.42 10.43 -30.00
N LEU A 316 16.32 9.18 -29.56
CA LEU A 316 17.10 8.07 -30.11
C LEU A 316 16.76 7.82 -31.59
N PHE A 317 15.47 7.80 -31.95
CA PHE A 317 15.02 7.44 -33.29
C PHE A 317 15.08 8.60 -34.31
N ARG A 318 15.06 9.86 -33.87
CA ARG A 318 15.24 11.03 -34.75
C ARG A 318 16.72 11.29 -35.06
N ASN A 319 17.64 10.88 -34.17
CA ASN A 319 19.08 10.98 -34.41
C ASN A 319 19.61 9.71 -35.10
N ALA A 320 19.79 9.78 -36.42
CA ALA A 320 20.25 8.64 -37.22
C ALA A 320 21.61 8.09 -36.77
N ALA A 321 22.53 8.94 -36.30
CA ALA A 321 23.84 8.51 -35.83
C ALA A 321 23.75 7.74 -34.50
N LEU A 322 22.96 8.25 -33.54
CA LEU A 322 22.74 7.56 -32.25
C LEU A 322 21.99 6.23 -32.43
N LEU A 323 21.00 6.18 -33.34
CA LEU A 323 20.29 4.94 -33.64
C LEU A 323 21.24 3.90 -34.27
N ASP A 324 22.09 4.31 -35.21
CA ASP A 324 23.06 3.41 -35.83
C ASP A 324 24.10 2.90 -34.82
N GLU A 325 24.59 3.79 -33.95
CA GLU A 325 25.49 3.43 -32.86
C GLU A 325 24.84 2.42 -31.91
N ALA A 326 23.61 2.65 -31.46
CA ALA A 326 22.88 1.73 -30.58
C ALA A 326 22.69 0.35 -31.23
N VAL A 327 22.33 0.30 -32.51
CA VAL A 327 22.15 -0.95 -33.28
C VAL A 327 23.48 -1.69 -33.47
N ARG A 328 24.57 -0.97 -33.73
CA ARG A 328 25.92 -1.56 -33.78
C ARG A 328 26.35 -2.10 -32.43
N THR A 329 26.23 -1.31 -31.36
CA THR A 329 26.52 -1.74 -29.98
C THR A 329 25.69 -2.98 -29.61
N ALA A 330 24.44 -3.08 -30.06
CA ALA A 330 23.59 -4.23 -29.80
C ALA A 330 24.18 -5.56 -30.33
N VAL A 331 24.90 -5.52 -31.45
CA VAL A 331 25.50 -6.68 -32.12
C VAL A 331 26.95 -6.88 -31.73
N GLU A 332 27.75 -5.81 -31.76
CA GLU A 332 29.21 -5.84 -31.61
C GLU A 332 29.65 -5.87 -30.14
N ASP A 333 28.93 -5.19 -29.24
CA ASP A 333 29.26 -5.10 -27.82
C ASP A 333 28.48 -6.13 -26.99
N LYS A 334 29.22 -7.01 -26.32
CA LYS A 334 28.65 -8.07 -25.46
C LYS A 334 28.44 -7.62 -24.01
N THR A 335 28.85 -6.41 -23.63
CA THR A 335 28.78 -5.87 -22.27
C THR A 335 27.41 -6.08 -21.63
N TYR A 336 26.34 -5.70 -22.33
CA TYR A 336 24.98 -5.72 -21.79
C TYR A 336 24.24 -7.04 -22.04
N ARG A 337 24.87 -8.02 -22.70
CA ARG A 337 24.18 -9.19 -23.24
C ARG A 337 23.54 -10.07 -22.15
N SER A 338 24.14 -10.10 -20.97
CA SER A 338 23.59 -10.79 -19.79
C SER A 338 22.37 -10.05 -19.23
N ASP A 339 22.40 -8.72 -19.20
CA ASP A 339 21.27 -7.92 -18.74
C ASP A 339 20.09 -8.00 -19.72
N ASP A 340 20.38 -8.00 -21.02
CA ASP A 340 19.41 -8.17 -22.09
C ASP A 340 18.71 -9.54 -22.05
N LEU A 341 19.42 -10.59 -21.62
CA LEU A 341 18.86 -11.92 -21.43
C LEU A 341 17.77 -11.92 -20.35
N GLU A 342 18.10 -11.41 -19.17
CA GLU A 342 17.16 -11.31 -18.05
C GLU A 342 16.00 -10.37 -18.38
N PHE A 343 16.25 -9.31 -19.13
CA PHE A 343 15.22 -8.43 -19.65
C PHE A 343 14.24 -9.17 -20.58
N THR A 344 14.76 -10.01 -21.47
CA THR A 344 13.96 -10.82 -22.38
C THR A 344 13.10 -11.84 -21.62
N PHE A 345 13.66 -12.53 -20.62
CA PHE A 345 12.90 -13.45 -19.76
C PHE A 345 11.85 -12.74 -18.91
N ALA A 346 12.16 -11.56 -18.41
CA ALA A 346 11.22 -10.73 -17.68
C ALA A 346 10.02 -10.33 -18.55
N ALA A 347 10.27 -9.82 -19.77
CA ALA A 347 9.23 -9.42 -20.72
C ALA A 347 8.29 -10.58 -21.06
N ARG A 348 8.85 -11.76 -21.38
CA ARG A 348 8.07 -12.98 -21.63
C ARG A 348 7.24 -13.39 -20.42
N GLY A 349 7.82 -13.40 -19.23
CA GLY A 349 7.10 -13.79 -18.02
C GLY A 349 5.94 -12.86 -17.67
N TRP A 350 6.06 -11.55 -17.94
CA TRP A 350 4.92 -10.63 -17.80
C TRP A 350 3.85 -10.87 -18.87
N ALA A 351 4.24 -11.10 -20.12
CA ALA A 351 3.30 -11.43 -21.19
C ALA A 351 2.54 -12.74 -20.95
N GLU A 352 3.20 -13.77 -20.42
CA GLU A 352 2.56 -15.03 -20.04
C GLU A 352 1.52 -14.82 -18.92
N CYS A 353 1.86 -14.05 -17.88
CA CYS A 353 0.91 -13.73 -16.81
C CYS A 353 -0.34 -13.03 -17.34
N VAL A 354 -0.16 -12.09 -18.28
CA VAL A 354 -1.25 -11.32 -18.90
C VAL A 354 -2.11 -12.19 -19.81
N THR A 355 -1.46 -12.98 -20.67
CA THR A 355 -2.15 -13.86 -21.63
C THR A 355 -2.97 -14.93 -20.93
N LEU A 356 -2.43 -15.51 -19.85
CA LEU A 356 -3.12 -16.54 -19.05
C LEU A 356 -4.11 -15.95 -18.02
N GLY A 357 -4.11 -14.63 -17.81
CA GLY A 357 -4.95 -13.99 -16.80
C GLY A 357 -4.61 -14.36 -15.34
N HIS A 358 -3.37 -14.75 -15.07
CA HIS A 358 -2.93 -15.25 -13.76
C HIS A 358 -2.58 -14.10 -12.80
N PHE A 359 -3.59 -13.51 -12.16
CA PHE A 359 -3.42 -12.43 -11.19
C PHE A 359 -2.48 -12.80 -10.02
N GLU A 360 -2.57 -14.02 -9.49
CA GLU A 360 -1.72 -14.46 -8.36
C GLU A 360 -0.24 -14.54 -8.76
N THR A 361 0.06 -15.07 -9.96
CA THR A 361 1.43 -15.15 -10.46
C THR A 361 1.98 -13.74 -10.73
N TRP A 362 1.15 -12.85 -11.31
CA TRP A 362 1.50 -11.46 -11.49
C TRP A 362 1.83 -10.78 -10.15
N GLU A 363 0.96 -10.93 -9.14
CA GLU A 363 1.15 -10.38 -7.80
C GLU A 363 2.45 -10.88 -7.17
N LYS A 364 2.70 -12.19 -7.17
CA LYS A 364 3.94 -12.76 -6.61
C LYS A 364 5.18 -12.24 -7.34
N ARG A 365 5.17 -12.18 -8.67
CA ARG A 365 6.29 -11.63 -9.46
C ARG A 365 6.53 -10.17 -9.12
N PHE A 366 5.47 -9.38 -8.97
CA PHE A 366 5.55 -7.98 -8.63
C PHE A 366 6.06 -7.77 -7.20
N VAL A 367 5.43 -8.40 -6.21
CA VAL A 367 5.73 -8.22 -4.79
C VAL A 367 7.16 -8.65 -4.50
N SER A 368 7.62 -9.78 -5.04
CA SER A 368 9.03 -10.20 -4.88
C SER A 368 10.03 -9.16 -5.42
N THR A 369 9.75 -8.57 -6.57
CA THR A 369 10.58 -7.49 -7.13
C THR A 369 10.47 -6.21 -6.30
N GLN A 370 9.28 -5.90 -5.78
CA GLN A 370 9.06 -4.76 -4.90
C GLN A 370 9.85 -4.89 -3.59
N GLU A 371 9.80 -6.06 -2.94
CA GLU A 371 10.52 -6.37 -1.70
C GLU A 371 12.03 -6.22 -1.87
N PHE A 372 12.57 -6.58 -3.04
CA PHE A 372 13.98 -6.37 -3.34
C PHE A 372 14.38 -4.89 -3.36
N PHE A 373 13.52 -4.01 -3.89
CA PHE A 373 13.78 -2.57 -3.92
C PHE A 373 13.36 -1.84 -2.63
N GLU A 374 12.60 -2.48 -1.75
CA GLU A 374 12.01 -1.86 -0.55
C GLU A 374 13.01 -1.15 0.36
N PRO A 375 14.18 -1.73 0.69
CA PRO A 375 15.17 -1.09 1.56
C PRO A 375 15.69 0.25 1.03
N ARG A 376 15.56 0.52 -0.28
CA ARG A 376 16.07 1.72 -0.94
C ARG A 376 14.98 2.70 -1.33
N PHE A 377 13.72 2.48 -0.95
CA PHE A 377 12.60 3.35 -1.35
C PHE A 377 12.70 4.80 -0.89
N ALA A 378 13.36 5.06 0.24
CA ALA A 378 13.50 6.42 0.77
C ALA A 378 14.42 7.26 -0.12
N GLU A 379 15.58 6.70 -0.46
CA GLU A 379 16.44 7.23 -1.51
C GLU A 379 15.62 7.31 -2.81
N ALA A 380 14.87 6.24 -3.14
CA ALA A 380 13.93 6.07 -4.29
C ALA A 380 12.86 7.10 -4.53
N LYS A 381 12.62 7.92 -3.54
CA LYS A 381 11.65 8.98 -3.67
C LYS A 381 12.30 10.30 -4.05
N VAL A 382 13.53 10.56 -3.60
CA VAL A 382 14.16 11.89 -3.72
C VAL A 382 14.54 12.21 -5.16
N VAL A 383 15.29 11.34 -5.85
CA VAL A 383 15.67 11.58 -7.26
C VAL A 383 14.44 11.49 -8.17
N GLY A 384 13.48 10.61 -7.87
CA GLY A 384 12.22 10.50 -8.61
C GLY A 384 11.38 11.76 -8.54
N ASP A 385 11.19 12.33 -7.34
CA ASP A 385 10.45 13.59 -7.16
C ASP A 385 11.16 14.77 -7.83
N GLN A 386 12.51 14.81 -7.80
CA GLN A 386 13.30 15.84 -8.49
C GLN A 386 13.16 15.76 -10.02
N MET A 387 13.21 14.53 -10.57
CA MET A 387 13.02 14.30 -12.00
C MET A 387 11.63 14.73 -12.45
N MET A 388 10.60 14.28 -11.73
CA MET A 388 9.21 14.63 -12.04
C MET A 388 8.95 16.14 -11.94
N LYS A 389 9.56 16.82 -10.97
CA LYS A 389 9.43 18.27 -10.82
C LYS A 389 9.98 19.02 -12.05
N LYS A 390 11.19 18.66 -12.50
CA LYS A 390 11.81 19.27 -13.69
C LYS A 390 11.01 19.00 -14.97
N VAL A 391 10.50 17.77 -15.15
CA VAL A 391 9.63 17.44 -16.31
C VAL A 391 8.36 18.28 -16.29
N LEU A 392 7.70 18.42 -15.13
CA LEU A 392 6.50 19.26 -14.98
C LEU A 392 6.80 20.75 -15.16
N GLU A 393 7.99 21.22 -14.80
CA GLU A 393 8.43 22.60 -15.05
C GLU A 393 8.59 22.88 -16.55
N GLY A 394 9.31 22.01 -17.28
CA GLY A 394 9.45 22.13 -18.74
C GLY A 394 8.10 22.06 -19.48
N MET A 395 7.17 21.22 -19.01
CA MET A 395 5.82 21.13 -19.59
C MET A 395 4.99 22.41 -19.39
N ARG A 396 5.10 23.08 -18.23
CA ARG A 396 4.36 24.33 -17.95
C ARG A 396 4.82 25.47 -18.85
N GLU A 397 6.12 25.54 -19.14
CA GLU A 397 6.69 26.54 -20.04
C GLU A 397 6.15 26.40 -21.48
N GLU A 398 5.97 25.16 -21.95
CA GLU A 398 5.34 24.87 -23.26
C GLU A 398 3.84 25.24 -23.31
N GLU A 399 3.08 24.96 -22.25
CA GLU A 399 1.65 25.32 -22.19
C GLU A 399 1.45 26.84 -22.17
N THR A 400 2.29 27.59 -21.44
CA THR A 400 2.28 29.06 -21.48
C THR A 400 2.75 29.65 -22.81
N GLY A 401 3.64 28.95 -23.54
CA GLY A 401 4.03 29.34 -24.89
C GLY A 401 2.93 29.11 -25.93
N ARG A 402 2.08 28.09 -25.73
CA ARG A 402 0.93 27.78 -26.59
C ARG A 402 -0.29 28.69 -26.35
N SER A 403 -0.53 29.16 -25.12
CA SER A 403 -1.68 30.03 -24.82
C SER A 403 -1.55 31.45 -25.37
N GLY A 404 -0.37 31.85 -25.86
CA GLY A 404 -0.17 33.12 -26.57
C GLY A 404 -0.66 33.15 -28.02
N PHE A 405 -1.14 32.03 -28.57
CA PHE A 405 -1.42 31.89 -30.02
C PHE A 405 -2.80 31.34 -30.39
N VAL A 406 -3.74 31.20 -29.44
CA VAL A 406 -5.11 30.75 -29.72
C VAL A 406 -6.12 31.70 -29.08
N ALA A 407 -6.25 32.88 -29.68
CA ALA A 407 -7.50 33.61 -29.72
C ALA A 407 -7.95 33.58 -31.20
N ASP A 408 -9.23 33.30 -31.44
CA ASP A 408 -9.89 33.10 -32.75
C ASP A 408 -9.73 31.71 -33.41
N VAL A 409 -10.59 30.76 -33.04
CA VAL A 409 -11.32 29.92 -34.02
C VAL A 409 -12.71 29.57 -33.46
N ASP A 410 -13.71 29.84 -34.29
CA ASP A 410 -15.16 29.78 -34.11
C ASP A 410 -15.71 28.33 -33.99
N ASP A 411 -16.82 28.19 -33.26
CA ASP A 411 -17.48 26.94 -32.85
C ASP A 411 -18.45 26.46 -33.94
N THR A 412 -18.06 25.46 -34.75
CA THR A 412 -19.00 24.70 -35.59
C THR A 412 -18.67 23.20 -35.60
N ARG A 413 -19.56 22.38 -35.03
CA ARG A 413 -19.51 20.90 -35.04
C ARG A 413 -20.30 20.34 -36.23
N PRO A 414 -19.81 19.30 -36.93
CA PRO A 414 -20.66 18.42 -37.74
C PRO A 414 -21.10 17.15 -36.97
N GLU A 415 -22.34 16.73 -37.20
CA GLU A 415 -23.01 15.54 -36.62
C GLU A 415 -22.40 14.17 -37.05
N PRO A 416 -22.59 13.09 -36.25
CA PRO A 416 -22.05 11.76 -36.54
C PRO A 416 -22.95 10.90 -37.45
N ALA A 417 -22.34 10.14 -38.37
CA ALA A 417 -23.01 9.18 -39.24
C ALA A 417 -23.33 7.83 -38.54
N ALA A 418 -24.46 7.23 -38.91
CA ALA A 418 -25.05 6.03 -38.31
C ALA A 418 -24.29 4.70 -38.57
N PRO A 419 -24.36 3.70 -37.67
CA PRO A 419 -23.67 2.42 -37.81
C PRO A 419 -24.43 1.39 -38.68
N GLN A 420 -23.70 0.72 -39.58
CA GLN A 420 -24.21 -0.39 -40.41
C GLN A 420 -24.22 -1.74 -39.67
N GLN A 421 -25.31 -2.49 -39.83
CA GLN A 421 -25.56 -3.84 -39.32
C GLN A 421 -24.74 -4.92 -40.04
N ILE A 422 -24.20 -5.89 -39.30
CA ILE A 422 -23.67 -7.16 -39.84
C ILE A 422 -24.40 -8.32 -39.17
N ASN A 423 -25.02 -9.18 -40.00
CA ASN A 423 -25.74 -10.40 -39.63
C ASN A 423 -24.79 -11.62 -39.50
N PRO A 424 -25.10 -12.62 -38.65
CA PRO A 424 -24.24 -13.77 -38.36
C PRO A 424 -24.65 -15.07 -39.11
N LYS A 425 -23.71 -16.02 -39.28
CA LYS A 425 -23.89 -17.51 -39.36
C LYS A 425 -22.61 -18.22 -39.89
N PRO A 426 -22.44 -19.56 -39.81
CA PRO A 426 -22.96 -20.56 -38.86
C PRO A 426 -21.85 -21.55 -38.34
N ALA A 427 -22.27 -22.54 -37.53
CA ALA A 427 -21.45 -23.48 -36.75
C ALA A 427 -21.26 -24.91 -37.35
N HIS A 428 -20.41 -25.70 -36.65
CA HIS A 428 -20.22 -27.17 -36.56
C HIS A 428 -19.07 -27.84 -37.37
N PRO A 429 -18.57 -29.06 -36.98
CA PRO A 429 -18.96 -29.98 -35.89
C PRO A 429 -17.83 -30.57 -35.00
N THR A 430 -18.32 -31.30 -33.98
CA THR A 430 -17.71 -32.13 -32.92
C THR A 430 -16.99 -33.39 -33.41
N THR A 431 -15.97 -33.88 -32.67
CA THR A 431 -15.58 -35.30 -32.69
C THR A 431 -15.06 -35.78 -31.33
N THR A 432 -15.54 -36.96 -30.94
CA THR A 432 -15.34 -37.71 -29.69
C THR A 432 -14.19 -38.71 -29.84
N THR A 433 -13.34 -38.93 -28.82
CA THR A 433 -12.65 -40.23 -28.64
C THR A 433 -12.29 -40.49 -27.16
N THR A 434 -12.34 -41.78 -26.81
CA THR A 434 -12.48 -42.39 -25.48
C THR A 434 -11.15 -43.03 -25.00
N THR A 435 -11.06 -43.32 -23.68
CA THR A 435 -10.27 -44.40 -23.00
C THR A 435 -8.74 -44.19 -22.90
N THR A 436 -7.95 -44.57 -21.86
CA THR A 436 -8.07 -45.57 -20.76
C THR A 436 -6.98 -45.31 -19.68
N THR A 437 -7.22 -45.83 -18.49
CA THR A 437 -6.44 -45.93 -17.22
C THR A 437 -5.17 -46.79 -17.28
N THR A 438 -4.12 -46.46 -16.49
CA THR A 438 -3.31 -47.44 -15.70
C THR A 438 -2.22 -46.78 -14.79
N THR A 439 -2.18 -47.19 -13.51
CA THR A 439 -1.02 -47.23 -12.55
C THR A 439 -0.60 -48.72 -12.37
N PRO A 440 0.41 -49.20 -11.57
CA PRO A 440 1.17 -48.61 -10.43
C PRO A 440 2.67 -49.09 -10.23
N ARG A 441 3.37 -48.66 -9.15
CA ARG A 441 4.07 -49.49 -8.10
C ARG A 441 5.31 -48.84 -7.41
N HIS A 442 5.38 -49.03 -6.08
CA HIS A 442 6.46 -48.86 -5.06
C HIS A 442 7.55 -49.98 -5.15
N PRO A 443 8.66 -50.14 -4.33
CA PRO A 443 8.80 -49.83 -2.88
C PRO A 443 10.23 -49.67 -2.17
N HIS A 444 10.24 -49.49 -0.82
CA HIS A 444 11.20 -49.90 0.29
C HIS A 444 12.74 -49.51 0.28
N SER A 445 13.57 -49.37 1.34
CA SER A 445 13.57 -49.64 2.82
C SER A 445 14.88 -49.15 3.55
N ILE A 446 14.76 -48.63 4.79
CA ILE A 446 15.51 -48.85 6.09
C ILE A 446 17.07 -48.69 6.24
N MET A 447 17.54 -47.86 7.21
CA MET A 447 18.26 -48.26 8.47
C MET A 447 18.62 -47.08 9.43
N SER A 448 18.79 -47.42 10.72
CA SER A 448 18.85 -46.55 11.93
C SER A 448 20.22 -45.89 12.19
N VAL A 449 20.40 -44.92 13.12
CA VAL A 449 20.74 -45.09 14.57
C VAL A 449 20.43 -43.79 15.37
N LYS A 450 19.96 -43.92 16.63
CA LYS A 450 19.66 -42.87 17.65
C LYS A 450 20.96 -42.41 18.38
N PHE A 451 21.08 -41.17 18.86
CA PHE A 451 20.72 -40.79 20.25
C PHE A 451 20.65 -39.25 20.51
N GLU A 452 19.88 -38.92 21.57
CA GLU A 452 19.86 -37.71 22.43
C GLU A 452 19.33 -36.37 21.89
N ARG A 453 18.02 -36.13 22.08
CA ARG A 453 17.39 -34.78 22.10
C ARG A 453 16.03 -34.75 22.84
N ASP A 454 15.84 -35.58 23.85
CA ASP A 454 14.50 -35.92 24.36
C ASP A 454 13.94 -34.99 25.45
N THR A 455 14.71 -34.06 26.03
CA THR A 455 14.19 -33.25 27.15
C THR A 455 13.41 -32.00 26.73
N ILE A 456 13.61 -31.48 25.52
CA ILE A 456 12.88 -30.28 25.02
C ILE A 456 11.61 -30.67 24.24
N LYS A 457 11.56 -31.90 23.71
CA LYS A 457 10.42 -32.40 22.94
C LYS A 457 9.23 -32.80 23.80
N GLN A 458 9.43 -33.31 25.02
CA GLN A 458 8.32 -33.77 25.88
C GLN A 458 7.32 -32.66 26.25
N THR A 459 7.78 -31.45 26.53
CA THR A 459 6.88 -30.32 26.85
C THR A 459 6.14 -29.81 25.61
N ALA A 460 6.77 -29.88 24.43
CA ALA A 460 6.13 -29.52 23.15
C ALA A 460 5.16 -30.62 22.66
N GLN A 461 5.49 -31.89 22.86
CA GLN A 461 4.68 -33.04 22.44
C GLN A 461 3.38 -33.18 23.24
N ASN A 462 3.37 -32.81 24.53
CA ASN A 462 2.16 -32.84 25.33
C ASN A 462 1.10 -31.80 24.89
N VAL A 463 1.48 -30.79 24.11
CA VAL A 463 0.54 -29.81 23.51
C VAL A 463 0.18 -30.18 22.06
N MET A 464 0.94 -31.08 21.42
CA MET A 464 0.82 -31.40 19.99
C MET A 464 -0.09 -32.60 19.66
N SER A 465 -0.69 -33.27 20.64
CA SER A 465 -1.39 -34.55 20.42
C SER A 465 -2.88 -34.47 20.06
N SER A 466 -3.42 -33.33 19.60
CA SER A 466 -4.88 -33.27 19.33
C SER A 466 -5.40 -32.52 18.11
N ALA A 467 -4.57 -32.00 17.18
CA ALA A 467 -5.15 -31.29 16.03
C ALA A 467 -4.35 -31.21 14.71
N VAL A 468 -3.08 -31.64 14.65
CA VAL A 468 -2.24 -31.43 13.45
C VAL A 468 -1.39 -32.68 13.17
N PRO A 469 -1.54 -33.37 12.02
CA PRO A 469 -0.76 -34.58 11.70
C PRO A 469 0.75 -34.31 11.62
N GLU A 470 1.56 -35.29 12.07
CA GLU A 470 3.03 -35.16 12.14
C GLU A 470 3.73 -35.01 10.79
N ASN A 471 3.09 -35.38 9.68
CA ASN A 471 3.64 -35.30 8.32
C ASN A 471 2.61 -34.74 7.32
N GLY A 472 2.95 -33.60 6.71
CA GLY A 472 2.14 -32.89 5.72
C GLY A 472 2.40 -31.39 5.72
N ARG A 473 2.32 -30.75 4.53
CA ARG A 473 2.34 -29.29 4.39
C ARG A 473 1.00 -28.73 4.87
N ILE A 474 1.02 -27.74 5.76
CA ILE A 474 -0.21 -27.13 6.27
C ILE A 474 -0.77 -26.21 5.17
N PRO A 475 -2.03 -26.39 4.74
CA PRO A 475 -2.65 -25.53 3.72
C PRO A 475 -2.62 -24.05 4.13
N GLY A 476 -2.24 -23.15 3.23
CA GLY A 476 -2.21 -21.70 3.51
C GLY A 476 -1.01 -21.19 4.31
N THR A 477 0.00 -22.03 4.62
CA THR A 477 1.29 -21.60 5.19
C THR A 477 2.42 -21.69 4.17
N SER A 478 3.51 -20.94 4.39
CA SER A 478 4.61 -20.84 3.42
C SER A 478 5.34 -22.17 3.19
N GLY A 479 5.38 -23.04 4.22
CA GLY A 479 6.12 -24.29 4.24
C GLY A 479 7.60 -24.14 4.62
N LYS A 480 8.08 -22.91 4.87
CA LYS A 480 9.52 -22.64 5.13
C LYS A 480 9.97 -22.95 6.55
N HIS A 481 9.06 -22.87 7.54
CA HIS A 481 9.36 -23.12 8.95
C HIS A 481 8.34 -24.08 9.58
N PRO A 482 8.51 -25.40 9.40
CA PRO A 482 7.46 -26.40 9.71
C PRO A 482 7.02 -26.39 11.17
N VAL A 483 7.96 -26.17 12.10
CA VAL A 483 7.67 -26.14 13.54
C VAL A 483 6.94 -24.85 13.93
N ALA A 484 7.39 -23.70 13.44
CA ALA A 484 6.76 -22.41 13.73
C ALA A 484 5.35 -22.32 13.11
N GLU A 485 5.17 -22.88 11.92
CA GLU A 485 3.87 -22.94 11.23
C GLU A 485 2.90 -23.89 11.95
N ARG A 486 3.36 -25.04 12.45
CA ARG A 486 2.55 -25.94 13.30
C ARG A 486 2.13 -25.27 14.59
N VAL A 487 3.07 -24.60 15.27
CA VAL A 487 2.78 -23.87 16.51
C VAL A 487 1.80 -22.72 16.24
N GLY A 488 2.02 -21.94 15.18
CA GLY A 488 1.12 -20.87 14.77
C GLY A 488 -0.28 -21.36 14.40
N THR A 489 -0.37 -22.50 13.71
CA THR A 489 -1.64 -23.13 13.32
C THR A 489 -2.38 -23.71 14.53
N ALA A 490 -1.66 -24.34 15.46
CA ALA A 490 -2.25 -24.83 16.72
C ALA A 490 -2.77 -23.67 17.59
N LEU A 491 -2.04 -22.56 17.66
CA LEU A 491 -2.43 -21.36 18.41
C LEU A 491 -3.60 -20.59 17.76
N THR A 492 -3.85 -20.78 16.47
CA THR A 492 -4.91 -20.09 15.71
C THR A 492 -6.17 -20.95 15.51
N GLY A 493 -6.29 -22.08 16.21
CA GLY A 493 -7.48 -22.92 16.21
C GLY A 493 -7.41 -24.13 15.26
N GLY A 494 -6.21 -24.58 14.88
CA GLY A 494 -5.99 -25.81 14.11
C GLY A 494 -5.99 -25.61 12.59
N ILE A 495 -5.87 -26.71 11.84
CA ILE A 495 -5.72 -26.73 10.37
C ILE A 495 -6.89 -26.01 9.66
N GLN A 496 -8.06 -25.99 10.28
CA GLN A 496 -9.27 -25.36 9.73
C GLN A 496 -9.12 -23.83 9.55
N ASN A 497 -8.22 -23.20 10.32
CA ASN A 497 -7.95 -21.75 10.26
C ASN A 497 -6.62 -21.40 9.58
N ALA A 498 -5.93 -22.40 9.02
CA ALA A 498 -4.64 -22.18 8.36
C ALA A 498 -4.83 -21.30 7.11
N GLY A 499 -4.11 -20.18 7.04
CA GLY A 499 -4.21 -19.20 5.96
C GLY A 499 -5.25 -18.07 6.18
N THR A 500 -5.93 -17.99 7.33
CA THR A 500 -6.79 -16.84 7.66
C THR A 500 -5.95 -15.59 8.02
N LYS A 501 -6.48 -14.37 7.75
CA LYS A 501 -5.81 -13.10 8.10
C LYS A 501 -5.52 -13.07 9.60
N GLY A 502 -4.27 -13.31 9.99
CA GLY A 502 -3.89 -13.57 11.39
C GLY A 502 -4.35 -12.49 12.38
N TYR A 503 -4.49 -12.86 13.66
CA TYR A 503 -4.95 -11.96 14.72
C TYR A 503 -4.19 -10.63 14.80
N LEU A 504 -2.90 -10.63 14.45
CA LEU A 504 -2.10 -9.40 14.36
C LEU A 504 -2.61 -8.46 13.25
N ALA A 505 -2.94 -8.99 12.07
CA ALA A 505 -3.51 -8.20 10.98
C ALA A 505 -4.92 -7.68 11.33
N ALA A 506 -5.73 -8.49 12.02
CA ALA A 506 -7.02 -8.05 12.54
C ALA A 506 -6.88 -6.94 13.60
N TYR A 507 -5.86 -7.06 14.48
CA TYR A 507 -5.53 -6.04 15.47
C TYR A 507 -5.06 -4.73 14.84
N ILE A 508 -4.15 -4.79 13.85
CA ILE A 508 -3.68 -3.61 13.11
C ILE A 508 -4.85 -2.92 12.41
N LYS A 509 -5.72 -3.69 11.73
CA LYS A 509 -6.94 -3.17 11.12
C LYS A 509 -7.84 -2.44 12.14
N GLN A 510 -7.99 -2.98 13.34
CA GLN A 510 -8.76 -2.33 14.41
C GLN A 510 -8.06 -1.09 14.97
N LEU A 511 -6.72 -1.09 15.02
CA LEU A 511 -5.93 0.06 15.45
C LEU A 511 -6.02 1.23 14.46
N GLU A 512 -6.15 0.94 13.16
CA GLU A 512 -6.34 1.96 12.12
C GLU A 512 -7.77 2.46 12.03
N SER A 513 -8.75 1.55 12.09
CA SER A 513 -10.18 1.88 11.90
C SER A 513 -10.87 2.42 13.15
N ASN A 514 -10.35 2.09 14.34
CA ASN A 514 -10.94 2.50 15.62
C ASN A 514 -9.81 2.80 16.63
N PRO A 515 -8.94 3.80 16.37
CA PRO A 515 -7.67 3.96 17.07
C PRO A 515 -7.81 4.19 18.57
N LEU A 516 -8.80 4.99 19.00
CA LEU A 516 -9.00 5.26 20.43
C LEU A 516 -9.54 4.01 21.14
N ARG A 517 -10.62 3.40 20.64
CA ARG A 517 -11.22 2.19 21.22
C ARG A 517 -10.22 1.05 21.34
N THR A 518 -9.46 0.80 20.27
CA THR A 518 -8.46 -0.27 20.25
C THR A 518 -7.34 0.02 21.24
N LYS A 519 -6.83 1.26 21.32
CA LYS A 519 -5.85 1.65 22.35
C LYS A 519 -6.39 1.49 23.77
N MET A 520 -7.65 1.84 24.01
CA MET A 520 -8.29 1.68 25.33
C MET A 520 -8.39 0.20 25.72
N LEU A 521 -8.88 -0.66 24.82
CA LEU A 521 -8.97 -2.10 25.08
C LEU A 521 -7.59 -2.71 25.31
N THR A 522 -6.61 -2.43 24.45
CA THR A 522 -5.24 -2.94 24.61
C THR A 522 -4.60 -2.46 25.90
N ALA A 523 -4.65 -1.15 26.19
CA ALA A 523 -4.04 -0.59 27.39
C ALA A 523 -4.69 -1.12 28.67
N GLY A 524 -6.02 -1.28 28.69
CA GLY A 524 -6.73 -1.88 29.82
C GLY A 524 -6.38 -3.35 30.03
N SER A 525 -6.42 -4.15 28.97
CA SER A 525 -6.04 -5.57 29.04
C SER A 525 -4.60 -5.76 29.49
N LEU A 526 -3.66 -5.00 28.94
CA LEU A 526 -2.25 -5.09 29.31
C LEU A 526 -1.99 -4.59 30.74
N ALA A 527 -2.62 -3.51 31.18
CA ALA A 527 -2.46 -3.01 32.54
C ALA A 527 -3.01 -3.99 33.60
N GLY A 528 -4.17 -4.59 33.33
CA GLY A 528 -4.74 -5.63 34.19
C GLY A 528 -3.86 -6.89 34.23
N ALA A 529 -3.44 -7.37 33.07
CA ALA A 529 -2.55 -8.53 32.96
C ALA A 529 -1.19 -8.28 33.64
N GLN A 530 -0.63 -7.08 33.50
CA GLN A 530 0.60 -6.66 34.14
C GLN A 530 0.48 -6.70 35.67
N GLU A 531 -0.61 -6.20 36.25
CA GLU A 531 -0.82 -6.26 37.71
C GLU A 531 -1.00 -7.69 38.19
N LEU A 532 -1.76 -8.51 37.46
CA LEU A 532 -1.97 -9.92 37.80
C LEU A 532 -0.65 -10.72 37.78
N LEU A 533 0.12 -10.59 36.70
CA LEU A 533 1.43 -11.24 36.56
C LEU A 533 2.43 -10.75 37.60
N ALA A 534 2.47 -9.43 37.86
CA ALA A 534 3.35 -8.87 38.88
C ALA A 534 2.99 -9.37 40.28
N SER A 535 1.70 -9.49 40.59
CA SER A 535 1.22 -10.10 41.84
C SER A 535 1.63 -11.56 41.96
N TRP A 536 1.51 -12.34 40.88
CA TRP A 536 1.94 -13.73 40.85
C TRP A 536 3.46 -13.88 41.05
N LEU A 537 4.26 -13.15 40.28
CA LEU A 537 5.74 -13.16 40.36
C LEU A 537 6.27 -12.66 41.70
N ALA A 538 5.57 -11.73 42.35
CA ALA A 538 5.94 -11.21 43.67
C ALA A 538 5.42 -12.06 44.83
N LYS A 539 4.59 -13.07 44.57
CA LYS A 539 3.82 -13.83 45.58
C LYS A 539 2.92 -12.92 46.45
N ASP A 540 2.39 -11.85 45.88
CA ASP A 540 1.51 -10.86 46.52
C ASP A 540 0.04 -11.30 46.43
N ARG A 541 -0.42 -12.06 47.43
CA ARG A 541 -1.78 -12.65 47.52
C ARG A 541 -2.75 -11.74 48.28
N ASN A 542 -4.03 -11.77 47.89
CA ASN A 542 -5.12 -11.15 48.65
C ASN A 542 -5.43 -11.93 49.94
N LYS A 543 -6.37 -11.42 50.76
CA LYS A 543 -6.79 -12.05 52.03
C LYS A 543 -7.33 -13.48 51.88
N HIS A 544 -7.80 -13.84 50.68
CA HIS A 544 -8.35 -15.15 50.34
C HIS A 544 -7.34 -16.05 49.62
N GLY A 545 -6.06 -15.67 49.54
CA GLY A 545 -5.00 -16.48 48.92
C GLY A 545 -4.89 -16.37 47.40
N HIS A 546 -5.73 -15.59 46.72
CA HIS A 546 -5.69 -15.42 45.27
C HIS A 546 -4.81 -14.27 44.81
N TYR A 547 -4.25 -14.38 43.61
CA TYR A 547 -3.44 -13.33 42.96
C TYR A 547 -4.29 -12.25 42.28
N PHE A 548 -5.58 -12.53 42.03
CA PHE A 548 -6.53 -11.54 41.55
C PHE A 548 -6.93 -10.61 42.70
N THR A 549 -6.19 -9.52 42.84
CA THR A 549 -6.44 -8.50 43.86
C THR A 549 -7.42 -7.44 43.33
N SER A 550 -7.99 -6.62 44.23
CA SER A 550 -8.81 -5.47 43.84
C SER A 550 -8.05 -4.41 43.02
N ARG A 551 -6.73 -4.52 42.90
CA ARG A 551 -5.90 -3.67 42.04
C ARG A 551 -5.98 -4.06 40.56
N VAL A 552 -6.19 -5.34 40.24
CA VAL A 552 -6.26 -5.82 38.85
C VAL A 552 -7.36 -5.12 38.04
N PRO A 553 -8.64 -5.11 38.47
CA PRO A 553 -9.69 -4.39 37.74
C PRO A 553 -9.48 -2.87 37.75
N LYS A 554 -8.89 -2.30 38.81
CA LYS A 554 -8.55 -0.87 38.87
C LYS A 554 -7.46 -0.48 37.89
N MET A 555 -6.46 -1.35 37.69
CA MET A 555 -5.41 -1.16 36.70
C MET A 555 -5.94 -1.29 35.28
N ALA A 556 -6.83 -2.24 35.03
CA ALA A 556 -7.51 -2.36 33.76
C ALA A 556 -8.34 -1.10 33.44
N ALA A 557 -9.10 -0.61 34.42
CA ALA A 557 -9.86 0.64 34.28
C ALA A 557 -8.95 1.85 34.06
N TYR A 558 -7.83 1.97 34.79
CA TYR A 558 -6.83 3.01 34.56
C TYR A 558 -6.27 2.96 33.14
N GLY A 559 -5.87 1.77 32.67
CA GLY A 559 -5.34 1.59 31.32
C GLY A 559 -6.33 2.03 30.25
N ALA A 560 -7.59 1.59 30.38
CA ALA A 560 -8.64 1.84 29.40
C ALA A 560 -9.20 3.27 29.44
N LEU A 561 -9.47 3.81 30.62
CA LEU A 561 -10.25 5.04 30.79
C LEU A 561 -9.39 6.29 31.04
N VAL A 562 -8.13 6.11 31.45
CA VAL A 562 -7.24 7.24 31.81
C VAL A 562 -6.01 7.26 30.91
N SER A 563 -5.19 6.21 30.95
CA SER A 563 -3.89 6.17 30.27
C SER A 563 -4.03 6.31 28.75
N ALA A 564 -4.87 5.48 28.13
CA ALA A 564 -5.03 5.49 26.67
C ALA A 564 -5.68 6.78 26.14
N PRO A 565 -6.79 7.30 26.69
CA PRO A 565 -7.39 8.55 26.22
C PRO A 565 -6.45 9.76 26.37
N ILE A 566 -5.81 9.91 27.53
CA ILE A 566 -4.89 11.02 27.77
C ILE A 566 -3.69 10.95 26.81
N GLY A 567 -3.10 9.77 26.64
CA GLY A 567 -2.01 9.59 25.68
C GLY A 567 -2.43 9.89 24.25
N HIS A 568 -3.64 9.49 23.86
CA HIS A 568 -4.20 9.80 22.54
C HIS A 568 -4.33 11.31 22.32
N VAL A 569 -4.94 12.03 23.26
CA VAL A 569 -5.16 13.48 23.18
C VAL A 569 -3.83 14.25 23.17
N LEU A 570 -2.89 13.89 24.02
CA LEU A 570 -1.59 14.56 24.13
C LEU A 570 -0.75 14.41 22.85
N ILE A 571 -0.72 13.21 22.28
CA ILE A 571 -0.01 12.97 21.01
C ILE A 571 -0.73 13.64 19.84
N TRP A 572 -2.06 13.62 19.81
CA TRP A 572 -2.83 14.37 18.81
C TRP A 572 -2.53 15.87 18.88
N ALA A 573 -2.48 16.47 20.07
CA ALA A 573 -2.14 17.88 20.26
C ALA A 573 -0.72 18.18 19.75
N LEU A 574 0.25 17.32 20.10
CA LEU A 574 1.63 17.44 19.60
C LEU A 574 1.69 17.36 18.06
N GLN A 575 0.98 16.41 17.45
CA GLN A 575 0.92 16.27 15.99
C GLN A 575 0.26 17.49 15.32
N LYS A 576 -0.78 18.07 15.95
CA LYS A 576 -1.45 19.28 15.47
C LYS A 576 -0.52 20.49 15.46
N VAL A 577 0.29 20.68 16.51
CA VAL A 577 1.26 21.80 16.63
C VAL A 577 2.37 21.71 15.57
N PHE A 578 2.79 20.49 15.20
CA PHE A 578 3.86 20.26 14.22
C PHE A 578 3.36 19.98 12.80
N LYS A 579 2.05 20.11 12.54
CA LYS A 579 1.45 19.86 11.22
C LYS A 579 2.07 20.79 10.17
N GLY A 580 2.54 20.21 9.05
CA GLY A 580 3.14 20.95 7.93
C GLY A 580 4.61 21.35 8.13
N ARG A 581 5.23 21.06 9.28
CA ARG A 581 6.65 21.37 9.54
C ARG A 581 7.52 20.16 9.21
N THR A 582 8.14 20.15 8.02
CA THR A 582 8.90 19.00 7.51
C THR A 582 10.42 19.08 7.71
N SER A 583 10.92 20.21 8.20
CA SER A 583 12.37 20.43 8.39
C SER A 583 12.98 19.50 9.44
N LEU A 584 14.28 19.19 9.30
CA LEU A 584 15.03 18.37 10.27
C LEU A 584 14.96 18.97 11.68
N LYS A 585 15.10 20.30 11.79
CA LYS A 585 14.95 21.05 13.04
C LYS A 585 13.56 20.85 13.66
N ALA A 586 12.50 20.84 12.85
CA ALA A 586 11.14 20.61 13.34
C ALA A 586 10.94 19.17 13.85
N LYS A 587 11.49 18.17 13.17
CA LYS A 587 11.45 16.76 13.62
C LYS A 587 12.18 16.57 14.95
N ILE A 588 13.38 17.14 15.09
CA ILE A 588 14.14 17.10 16.35
C ILE A 588 13.34 17.79 17.47
N LEU A 589 12.80 18.97 17.21
CA LEU A 589 12.01 19.72 18.19
C LEU A 589 10.73 18.97 18.59
N GLN A 590 10.10 18.25 17.68
CA GLN A 590 8.93 17.41 17.96
C GLN A 590 9.28 16.25 18.91
N ILE A 591 10.41 15.58 18.68
CA ILE A 591 10.90 14.49 19.55
C ILE A 591 11.25 15.03 20.95
N LEU A 592 11.90 16.20 21.02
CA LEU A 592 12.21 16.86 22.29
C LEU A 592 10.93 17.26 23.03
N ALA A 593 9.94 17.85 22.35
CA ALA A 593 8.65 18.20 22.94
C ALA A 593 7.91 16.95 23.45
N SER A 594 7.95 15.85 22.71
CA SER A 594 7.37 14.57 23.17
C SER A 594 8.03 14.08 24.47
N ASN A 595 9.35 14.14 24.58
CA ASN A 595 10.09 13.62 25.73
C ASN A 595 10.12 14.56 26.94
N LEU A 596 10.07 15.87 26.72
CA LEU A 596 10.20 16.89 27.77
C LEU A 596 8.87 17.48 28.24
N ILE A 597 7.78 17.26 27.51
CA ILE A 597 6.46 17.77 27.87
C ILE A 597 5.47 16.62 28.04
N ILE A 598 5.28 15.80 27.00
CA ILE A 598 4.27 14.74 27.00
C ILE A 598 4.62 13.64 28.01
N ALA A 599 5.84 13.12 27.98
CA ALA A 599 6.27 12.05 28.88
C ALA A 599 6.20 12.43 30.37
N PRO A 600 6.65 13.63 30.82
CA PRO A 600 6.45 14.08 32.20
C PRO A 600 4.99 14.12 32.65
N ILE A 601 4.07 14.57 31.80
CA ILE A 601 2.64 14.63 32.11
C ILE A 601 2.10 13.21 32.30
N GLN A 602 2.36 12.32 31.34
CA GLN A 602 1.90 10.92 31.41
C GLN A 602 2.47 10.18 32.63
N ASN A 603 3.77 10.35 32.92
CA ASN A 603 4.41 9.69 34.06
C ASN A 603 3.91 10.23 35.41
N SER A 604 3.57 11.53 35.49
CA SER A 604 2.98 12.11 36.70
C SER A 604 1.58 11.55 36.96
N ILE A 605 0.74 11.49 35.92
CA ILE A 605 -0.61 10.93 36.00
C ILE A 605 -0.54 9.45 36.39
N TYR A 606 0.38 8.69 35.81
CA TYR A 606 0.63 7.30 36.19
C TYR A 606 0.99 7.17 37.68
N LEU A 607 1.92 7.97 38.19
CA LEU A 607 2.33 7.91 39.60
C LEU A 607 1.20 8.31 40.57
N VAL A 608 0.38 9.29 40.19
CA VAL A 608 -0.83 9.65 40.95
C VAL A 608 -1.80 8.47 40.97
N ALA A 609 -2.10 7.87 39.82
CA ALA A 609 -2.98 6.72 39.73
C ALA A 609 -2.45 5.52 40.52
N MET A 610 -1.13 5.27 40.50
CA MET A 610 -0.49 4.23 41.30
C MET A 610 -0.68 4.46 42.79
N ALA A 611 -0.49 5.70 43.26
CA ALA A 611 -0.69 6.04 44.67
C ALA A 611 -2.14 5.78 45.10
N LEU A 612 -3.11 6.23 44.31
CA LEU A 612 -4.54 6.06 44.59
C LEU A 612 -4.96 4.58 44.56
N ILE A 613 -4.51 3.81 43.56
CA ILE A 613 -4.79 2.37 43.44
C ILE A 613 -4.13 1.58 44.59
N ALA A 614 -2.97 2.03 45.05
CA ALA A 614 -2.30 1.45 46.21
C ALA A 614 -2.99 1.76 47.55
N GLY A 615 -3.90 2.75 47.58
CA GLY A 615 -4.73 3.09 48.73
C GLY A 615 -4.43 4.47 49.36
N ALA A 616 -3.58 5.30 48.75
CA ALA A 616 -3.34 6.66 49.22
C ALA A 616 -4.65 7.46 49.19
N ARG A 617 -5.00 8.11 50.31
CA ARG A 617 -6.24 8.89 50.45
C ARG A 617 -6.02 10.37 50.70
N THR A 618 -4.79 10.78 51.04
CA THR A 618 -4.47 12.18 51.31
C THR A 618 -3.53 12.75 50.25
N TYR A 619 -3.64 14.07 50.02
CA TYR A 619 -2.76 14.80 49.10
C TYR A 619 -1.29 14.60 49.46
N HIS A 620 -0.94 14.62 50.75
CA HIS A 620 0.43 14.39 51.22
C HIS A 620 1.00 13.03 50.81
N GLN A 621 0.20 11.95 50.89
CA GLN A 621 0.62 10.60 50.49
C GLN A 621 0.83 10.49 48.97
N VAL A 622 -0.06 11.09 48.19
CA VAL A 622 0.05 11.12 46.72
C VAL A 622 1.28 11.93 46.30
N ARG A 623 1.46 13.15 46.86
CA ARG A 623 2.60 14.03 46.58
C ARG A 623 3.93 13.36 46.94
N ALA A 624 4.01 12.67 48.07
CA ALA A 624 5.21 11.94 48.47
C ALA A 624 5.57 10.84 47.45
N THR A 625 4.57 10.07 47.00
CA THR A 625 4.76 9.01 46.00
C THR A 625 5.24 9.57 44.66
N VAL A 626 4.62 10.65 44.18
CA VAL A 626 5.04 11.32 42.94
C VAL A 626 6.45 11.88 43.08
N LYS A 627 6.76 12.61 44.16
CA LYS A 627 8.09 13.23 44.37
C LYS A 627 9.22 12.18 44.39
N VAL A 628 8.99 11.04 45.03
CA VAL A 628 9.99 9.95 45.12
C VAL A 628 10.08 9.15 43.82
N GLY A 629 8.96 8.92 43.15
CA GLY A 629 8.89 8.09 41.95
C GLY A 629 9.28 8.81 40.66
N PHE A 630 9.01 10.11 40.54
CA PHE A 630 9.04 10.86 39.29
C PHE A 630 10.38 10.74 38.57
N TRP A 631 11.47 11.13 39.21
CA TRP A 631 12.79 11.10 38.58
C TRP A 631 13.27 9.69 38.24
N ARG A 632 12.87 8.68 39.00
CA ARG A 632 13.20 7.28 38.70
C ARG A 632 12.49 6.83 37.43
N VAL A 633 11.19 7.10 37.32
CA VAL A 633 10.39 6.74 36.14
C VAL A 633 10.86 7.53 34.91
N MET A 634 11.14 8.82 35.06
CA MET A 634 11.66 9.66 33.96
C MET A 634 13.00 9.14 33.41
N LYS A 635 13.96 8.78 34.28
CA LYS A 635 15.26 8.23 33.84
C LYS A 635 15.09 6.94 33.05
N VAL A 636 14.24 6.03 33.52
CA VAL A 636 13.95 4.79 32.79
C VAL A 636 13.28 5.09 31.45
N SER A 637 12.32 6.01 31.41
CA SER A 637 11.63 6.41 30.18
C SER A 637 12.58 7.05 29.16
N TRP A 638 13.46 7.96 29.59
CA TRP A 638 14.41 8.63 28.70
C TRP A 638 15.55 7.74 28.23
N LEU A 639 15.89 6.69 28.97
CA LEU A 639 16.85 5.70 28.52
C LEU A 639 16.22 4.71 27.53
N THR A 640 15.03 4.21 27.84
CA THR A 640 14.39 3.13 27.07
C THR A 640 13.73 3.64 25.80
N SER A 641 13.08 4.81 25.83
CA SER A 641 12.34 5.36 24.69
C SER A 641 13.20 5.57 23.44
N PRO A 642 14.39 6.22 23.50
CA PRO A 642 15.23 6.41 22.31
C PRO A 642 15.77 5.10 21.74
N ILE A 643 16.13 4.14 22.59
CA ILE A 643 16.65 2.83 22.17
C ILE A 643 15.55 2.06 21.43
N CYS A 644 14.34 2.02 22.00
CA CYS A 644 13.21 1.33 21.39
C CYS A 644 12.77 2.02 20.10
N LEU A 645 12.82 3.35 20.05
CA LEU A 645 12.51 4.11 18.85
C LEU A 645 13.54 3.85 17.74
N ALA A 646 14.84 3.84 18.05
CA ALA A 646 15.88 3.53 17.09
C ALA A 646 15.76 2.09 16.55
N PHE A 647 15.42 1.14 17.42
CA PHE A 647 15.13 -0.24 17.00
C PHE A 647 13.91 -0.31 16.10
N ALA A 648 12.79 0.31 16.49
CA ALA A 648 11.57 0.32 15.70
C ALA A 648 11.78 0.95 14.33
N GLN A 649 12.48 2.08 14.26
CA GLN A 649 12.80 2.77 12.99
C GLN A 649 13.69 1.94 12.06
N LYS A 650 14.59 1.12 12.61
CA LYS A 650 15.54 0.33 11.82
C LYS A 650 14.97 -1.02 11.38
N PHE A 651 14.12 -1.65 12.20
CA PHE A 651 13.76 -3.06 12.04
C PHE A 651 12.26 -3.31 11.89
N LEU A 652 11.39 -2.33 12.14
CA LEU A 652 9.93 -2.53 12.14
C LEU A 652 9.20 -1.57 11.19
N PRO A 653 8.26 -2.06 10.38
CA PRO A 653 7.30 -1.22 9.67
C PRO A 653 6.48 -0.35 10.63
N ASP A 654 6.13 0.87 10.22
CA ASP A 654 5.41 1.88 11.04
C ASP A 654 4.11 1.35 11.68
N GLN A 655 3.38 0.49 10.97
CA GLN A 655 2.16 -0.17 11.46
C GLN A 655 2.39 -1.10 12.68
N LEU A 656 3.61 -1.61 12.85
CA LEU A 656 3.98 -2.48 13.96
C LEU A 656 4.52 -1.73 15.19
N TRP A 657 4.74 -0.42 15.08
CA TRP A 657 5.35 0.36 16.16
C TRP A 657 4.50 0.36 17.42
N VAL A 658 3.20 0.60 17.30
CA VAL A 658 2.29 0.60 18.47
C VAL A 658 2.23 -0.78 19.15
N PRO A 659 2.00 -1.90 18.45
CA PRO A 659 2.11 -3.23 19.05
C PRO A 659 3.47 -3.48 19.73
N PHE A 660 4.58 -3.09 19.09
CA PHE A 660 5.92 -3.26 19.63
C PHE A 660 6.13 -2.47 20.93
N PHE A 661 5.78 -1.17 20.96
CA PHE A 661 5.89 -0.36 22.17
C PHE A 661 4.99 -0.85 23.29
N ASN A 662 3.81 -1.40 22.96
CA ASN A 662 2.93 -2.03 23.95
C ASN A 662 3.57 -3.28 24.58
N ILE A 663 4.24 -4.13 23.80
CA ILE A 663 4.95 -5.32 24.30
C ILE A 663 6.13 -4.91 25.19
N VAL A 664 6.96 -3.97 24.72
CA VAL A 664 8.10 -3.47 25.50
C VAL A 664 7.63 -2.83 26.79
N GLY A 665 6.60 -1.98 26.72
CA GLY A 665 5.98 -1.34 27.87
C GLY A 665 5.43 -2.35 28.87
N PHE A 666 4.80 -3.43 28.40
CA PHE A 666 4.29 -4.51 29.24
C PHE A 666 5.41 -5.26 29.97
N ILE A 667 6.51 -5.58 29.28
CA ILE A 667 7.66 -6.28 29.89
C ILE A 667 8.30 -5.39 30.97
N ILE A 668 8.64 -4.15 30.61
CA ILE A 668 9.27 -3.19 31.52
C ILE A 668 8.34 -2.89 32.70
N GLY A 669 7.06 -2.65 32.43
CA GLY A 669 6.05 -2.37 33.45
C GLY A 669 5.85 -3.54 34.41
N THR A 670 5.80 -4.77 33.89
CA THR A 670 5.72 -6.00 34.72
C THR A 670 6.96 -6.13 35.61
N TYR A 671 8.16 -5.90 35.07
CA TYR A 671 9.40 -5.94 35.84
C TYR A 671 9.43 -4.89 36.96
N ILE A 672 9.11 -3.63 36.65
CA ILE A 672 9.08 -2.54 37.63
C ILE A 672 8.04 -2.80 38.73
N ASN A 673 6.84 -3.27 38.34
CA ASN A 673 5.77 -3.55 39.30
C ASN A 673 6.15 -4.74 40.21
N THR A 674 6.71 -5.81 39.64
CA THR A 674 7.18 -6.98 40.38
C THR A 674 8.28 -6.60 41.39
N THR A 675 9.30 -5.84 40.96
CA THR A 675 10.39 -5.42 41.84
C THR A 675 9.90 -4.51 42.97
N THR A 676 8.95 -3.62 42.68
CA THR A 676 8.32 -2.73 43.68
C THR A 676 7.54 -3.55 44.72
N LYS A 677 6.72 -4.51 44.28
CA LYS A 677 5.97 -5.40 45.18
C LYS A 677 6.90 -6.25 46.05
N LYS A 678 7.96 -6.85 45.48
CA LYS A 678 8.96 -7.62 46.22
C LYS A 678 9.64 -6.78 47.31
N LYS A 679 10.07 -5.55 46.98
CA LYS A 679 10.69 -4.63 47.96
C LYS A 679 9.72 -4.26 49.09
N ARG A 680 8.45 -3.99 48.76
CA ARG A 680 7.41 -3.71 49.76
C ARG A 680 7.18 -4.90 50.70
N LEU A 681 7.03 -6.11 50.16
CA LEU A 681 6.84 -7.32 50.96
C LEU A 681 8.04 -7.61 51.85
N ALA A 682 9.26 -7.42 51.34
CA ALA A 682 10.49 -7.54 52.14
C ALA A 682 10.53 -6.52 53.29
N ALA A 683 10.11 -5.28 53.06
CA ALA A 683 10.03 -4.26 54.12
C ALA A 683 8.97 -4.60 55.17
N LEU A 684 7.80 -5.12 54.76
CA LEU A 684 6.75 -5.58 55.68
C LEU A 684 7.21 -6.79 56.52
N ARG A 685 7.94 -7.73 55.91
CA ARG A 685 8.57 -8.86 56.63
C ARG A 685 9.60 -8.38 57.63
N ARG A 686 10.47 -7.43 57.26
CA ARG A 686 11.44 -6.83 58.20
C ARG A 686 10.76 -6.13 59.37
N LYS A 687 9.61 -5.47 59.18
CA LYS A 687 8.85 -4.87 60.29
C LYS A 687 8.13 -5.90 61.17
N HIS A 688 7.57 -6.95 60.59
CA HIS A 688 6.85 -7.99 61.35
C HIS A 688 7.78 -8.96 62.08
N PHE A 689 8.99 -9.21 61.55
CA PHE A 689 9.93 -10.19 62.10
C PHE A 689 11.22 -9.57 62.66
N GLY A 690 11.41 -8.25 62.57
CA GLY A 690 12.69 -7.58 62.89
C GLY A 690 12.74 -6.77 64.17
N ASP A 691 11.64 -6.59 64.91
CA ASP A 691 11.63 -5.81 66.17
C ASP A 691 11.88 -6.65 67.43
N GLY A 692 12.67 -7.74 67.34
CA GLY A 692 12.86 -8.62 68.50
C GLY A 692 14.09 -9.52 68.51
N ARG A 693 15.29 -9.03 68.17
CA ARG A 693 16.56 -9.67 68.59
C ARG A 693 17.80 -8.76 68.38
N PRO A 694 18.77 -8.78 69.30
CA PRO A 694 19.98 -7.95 69.21
C PRO A 694 20.95 -8.44 68.12
N SER A 695 21.78 -7.51 67.66
CA SER A 695 22.75 -7.64 66.58
C SER A 695 23.88 -8.62 66.91
N ASN A 696 23.73 -9.90 66.59
CA ASN A 696 24.86 -10.76 66.26
C ASN A 696 24.37 -12.06 65.63
N MET A 697 24.54 -12.22 64.31
CA MET A 697 24.62 -13.49 63.56
C MET A 697 24.49 -13.15 62.06
N GLY A 698 25.62 -13.18 61.35
CA GLY A 698 25.66 -13.06 59.91
C GLY A 698 25.19 -14.35 59.24
N GLY A 699 23.98 -14.35 58.68
CA GLY A 699 23.46 -15.43 57.85
C GLY A 699 22.77 -14.86 56.61
N ARG A 700 22.96 -15.50 55.44
CA ARG A 700 22.32 -15.06 54.19
C ARG A 700 20.81 -15.32 54.24
N PRO A 701 19.97 -14.51 53.56
CA PRO A 701 18.51 -14.64 53.61
C PRO A 701 17.92 -15.95 53.08
N GLU A 702 18.74 -16.85 52.54
CA GLU A 702 18.33 -18.10 51.89
C GLU A 702 18.30 -19.31 52.84
N ASP A 703 18.87 -19.19 54.04
CA ASP A 703 19.05 -20.29 55.00
C ASP A 703 17.86 -20.48 55.97
N TYR A 704 16.74 -19.77 55.79
CA TYR A 704 15.55 -19.90 56.65
C TYR A 704 14.44 -20.73 55.98
N PRO A 705 13.83 -21.70 56.69
CA PRO A 705 12.72 -22.48 56.15
C PRO A 705 11.51 -21.57 55.83
N PRO A 706 10.74 -21.86 54.77
CA PRO A 706 9.56 -21.09 54.43
C PRO A 706 8.51 -21.19 55.56
N PRO A 707 7.82 -20.08 55.91
CA PRO A 707 6.84 -20.11 56.99
C PRO A 707 5.63 -20.97 56.60
N PRO A 708 4.86 -21.50 57.58
CA PRO A 708 3.60 -22.19 57.32
C PRO A 708 2.66 -21.25 56.56
N MET A 709 1.80 -21.81 55.70
CA MET A 709 0.86 -21.06 54.86
C MET A 709 -0.15 -20.25 55.68
N GLY A 710 0.27 -19.07 56.16
CA GLY A 710 -0.56 -18.04 56.77
C GLY A 710 -0.78 -16.88 55.81
N SER A 711 -2.00 -16.34 55.83
CA SER A 711 -2.41 -15.16 55.05
C SER A 711 -1.49 -13.96 55.26
N ASN A 712 -1.26 -13.19 54.19
CA ASN A 712 -0.55 -11.91 54.25
C ASN A 712 -1.12 -11.02 55.38
N PRO A 713 -0.28 -10.27 56.12
CA PRO A 713 -0.75 -9.41 57.20
C PRO A 713 -1.77 -8.37 56.68
N PRO A 714 -2.80 -8.03 57.49
CA PRO A 714 -3.87 -7.15 57.07
C PRO A 714 -3.36 -5.74 56.79
N TYR A 715 -3.96 -5.13 55.75
CA TYR A 715 -3.73 -3.75 55.30
C TYR A 715 -4.16 -2.71 56.31
#